data_AF-A0A1J4JFE6-F1
#
_entry.id   AF-A0A1J4JFE6-F1
#
_cell.length_a   1.000
_cell.length_b   1.000
_cell.length_c   1.000
_cell.angle_alpha   90.00
_cell.angle_beta   90.00
_cell.angle_gamma   90.00
#
_symmetry.space_group_name_H-M   'P 1'
#
loop_
_entity.id
_entity.type
_entity.pdbx_description
1 polymer ?
#
loop_
_entity_poly.entity_id
_entity_poly.type
_entity_poly.pdbx_seq_one_letter_code
_entity_poly.pdbx_strand_id
1 'polypeptide(L)'
;MNVQGTRTKILLIGCNYPSFQIFWRVFANSPDINIVGYVYVEADDEPPVHQFKGNGRLSIVVYPCSKLEKVIAKQKVAKCIILSQNITMARLESVIHRIISVGSCSIEFMSPSQAEVYSFKPTICITSLSKQAGKTQMGRYCTIVLNKNTRKVAVIIPVIDLRIFENPKNVLKLERSPHFEFTSFDEVPKNFFSQDTVWQIDNYFKCGAFRVYVTSDVRRALIQAEQYSDIIVYDSCQCEVPFIKTNSKICVTAPDVLLKDVRSKCLWPGLVNLNRDHQIAVVTQGYPSISEKVKQMINSILKDKRTYFVKSITTLDNSSGFEIFNRKVLTIGHEETKYEGKKVAVSMGASEVIDPSPFLTTGLETSTDCNAIIASFPHASSPTAETEAETEQTMVKIAQTVNRSDADVLIVSLPNDIPGIDPSIQVLYTSPEIVEDETDCDSEELDLASYSSTSTFNSSSNFNSSASGINSSSVSITSSSGIQSEPKSIYGWLSKFFISAQKPPLQTHFEAQVDILLSMAESTDKELYVTNNTSANREALCRLFLSSHLPSGFRVTTGEIIDASGNHSSQLGVIIVNDSGPLMTIDNTSSVIAPILADSVLAVLEVKTSMTCETLKKSLSQLRTVKALMPMHGTLESPDGHIIEDPLGGKIITGVFAFNPSNEIDSKVPDIIKLYPFVADFIVLLDAFGYFSVETLKVCGFKVKEEDVKFGYVRYSARGMGLALIFGILNSIAATRRFSGSNCIRYLSGNWGDLNNFTE
;
A
#
# COMPACT_ATOMS: atom_id res chain seq x y z
N MET A 1 18.35 23.41 -57.26
CA MET A 1 17.75 22.05 -57.28
C MET A 1 17.82 21.49 -55.87
N ASN A 2 16.74 21.58 -55.11
CA ASN A 2 16.64 20.85 -53.84
C ASN A 2 16.32 19.40 -54.18
N VAL A 3 17.26 18.50 -53.95
CA VAL A 3 17.00 17.06 -53.97
C VAL A 3 16.06 16.78 -52.80
N GLN A 4 14.75 16.83 -53.05
CA GLN A 4 13.77 16.26 -52.14
C GLN A 4 14.04 14.75 -52.11
N GLY A 5 14.76 14.30 -51.08
CA GLY A 5 14.94 12.88 -50.82
C GLY A 5 13.58 12.18 -50.84
N THR A 6 13.46 11.11 -51.62
CA THR A 6 12.24 10.31 -51.70
C THR A 6 11.94 9.72 -50.33
N ARG A 7 10.92 10.24 -49.64
CA ARG A 7 10.47 9.72 -48.34
C ARG A 7 10.10 8.24 -48.46
N THR A 8 10.52 7.46 -47.47
CA THR A 8 10.20 6.03 -47.39
C THR A 8 8.71 5.87 -47.10
N LYS A 9 8.00 5.20 -48.01
CA LYS A 9 6.56 4.95 -47.85
C LYS A 9 6.32 3.78 -46.91
N ILE A 10 5.65 4.06 -45.80
CA ILE A 10 5.41 3.09 -44.73
C ILE A 10 3.91 2.85 -44.57
N LEU A 11 3.54 1.58 -44.45
CA LEU A 11 2.19 1.14 -44.10
C LEU A 11 2.18 0.61 -42.66
N LEU A 12 1.26 1.08 -41.84
CA LEU A 12 1.14 0.63 -40.46
C LEU A 12 0.11 -0.50 -40.36
N ILE A 13 0.42 -1.52 -39.57
CA ILE A 13 -0.45 -2.69 -39.36
C ILE A 13 -0.80 -2.76 -37.88
N GLY A 14 -2.06 -2.55 -37.51
CA GLY A 14 -2.48 -2.45 -36.12
C GLY A 14 -3.96 -2.75 -35.90
N CYS A 15 -4.40 -2.75 -34.64
CA CYS A 15 -5.80 -3.02 -34.27
C CYS A 15 -6.40 -2.04 -33.25
N ASN A 16 -5.63 -1.17 -32.59
CA ASN A 16 -6.10 -0.53 -31.35
C ASN A 16 -5.68 0.94 -31.18
N TYR A 17 -6.17 1.60 -30.13
CA TYR A 17 -5.78 2.97 -29.77
C TYR A 17 -4.27 3.16 -29.53
N PRO A 18 -3.58 2.28 -28.78
CA PRO A 18 -2.14 2.42 -28.53
C PRO A 18 -1.29 2.50 -29.80
N SER A 19 -1.62 1.76 -30.85
CA SER A 19 -0.87 1.80 -32.11
C SER A 19 -0.93 3.20 -32.76
N PHE A 20 -2.08 3.89 -32.70
CA PHE A 20 -2.22 5.27 -33.20
C PHE A 20 -1.41 6.26 -32.35
N GLN A 21 -1.38 6.07 -31.04
CA GLN A 21 -0.57 6.89 -30.12
C GLN A 21 0.92 6.69 -30.34
N ILE A 22 1.37 5.45 -30.58
CA ILE A 22 2.76 5.14 -30.95
C ILE A 22 3.10 5.79 -32.29
N PHE A 23 2.21 5.64 -33.27
CA PHE A 23 2.36 6.26 -34.57
C PHE A 23 2.60 7.76 -34.44
N TRP A 24 1.75 8.44 -33.68
CA TRP A 24 1.83 9.87 -33.50
C TRP A 24 3.14 10.31 -32.83
N ARG A 25 3.56 9.60 -31.78
CA ARG A 25 4.76 9.95 -31.01
C ARG A 25 6.06 9.71 -31.77
N VAL A 26 6.13 8.64 -32.55
CA VAL A 26 7.40 8.19 -33.16
C VAL A 26 7.53 8.58 -34.62
N PHE A 27 6.46 8.49 -35.41
CA PHE A 27 6.55 8.60 -36.87
C PHE A 27 5.98 9.91 -37.44
N ALA A 28 5.01 10.55 -36.78
CA ALA A 28 4.29 11.70 -37.37
C ALA A 28 5.19 12.91 -37.71
N ASN A 29 6.27 13.10 -36.95
CA ASN A 29 7.20 14.23 -37.13
C ASN A 29 8.48 13.86 -37.90
N SER A 30 8.60 12.63 -38.41
CA SER A 30 9.81 12.20 -39.12
C SER A 30 9.84 12.78 -40.54
N PRO A 31 10.90 13.51 -40.92
CA PRO A 31 10.99 14.12 -42.26
C PRO A 31 11.22 13.10 -43.38
N ASP A 32 11.72 11.91 -43.04
CA ASP A 32 12.14 10.86 -43.98
C ASP A 32 11.06 9.79 -44.24
N ILE A 33 9.99 9.81 -43.44
CA ILE A 33 8.94 8.80 -43.47
C ILE A 33 7.66 9.42 -44.05
N ASN A 34 7.02 8.66 -44.94
CA ASN A 34 5.69 8.98 -45.46
C ASN A 34 4.72 7.84 -45.11
N ILE A 35 3.85 8.07 -44.15
CA ILE A 35 2.84 7.08 -43.75
C ILE A 35 1.67 7.13 -44.74
N VAL A 36 1.50 6.06 -45.50
CA VAL A 36 0.51 6.01 -46.59
C VAL A 36 -0.86 5.50 -46.14
N GLY A 37 -0.94 4.91 -44.96
CA GLY A 37 -2.15 4.27 -44.46
C GLY A 37 -1.93 3.45 -43.20
N TYR A 38 -3.04 2.96 -42.68
CA TYR A 38 -3.09 2.02 -41.58
C TYR A 38 -4.01 0.85 -41.98
N VAL A 39 -3.65 -0.39 -41.67
CA VAL A 39 -4.48 -1.58 -41.92
C VAL A 39 -4.94 -2.16 -40.59
N TYR A 40 -6.25 -2.31 -40.44
CA TYR A 40 -6.90 -2.93 -39.29
C TYR A 40 -6.93 -4.46 -39.42
N VAL A 41 -6.43 -5.19 -38.41
CA VAL A 41 -6.18 -6.65 -38.53
C VAL A 41 -6.89 -7.56 -37.52
N GLU A 42 -7.68 -7.01 -36.59
CA GLU A 42 -8.30 -7.76 -35.49
C GLU A 42 -9.31 -8.82 -35.97
N ALA A 43 -10.02 -8.56 -37.07
CA ALA A 43 -10.92 -9.51 -37.74
C ALA A 43 -10.94 -9.27 -39.27
N ASP A 44 -11.71 -10.07 -40.02
CA ASP A 44 -12.02 -9.81 -41.44
C ASP A 44 -13.14 -8.77 -41.63
N ASP A 45 -13.64 -8.22 -40.52
CA ASP A 45 -14.63 -7.16 -40.45
C ASP A 45 -14.11 -5.79 -40.94
N GLU A 46 -15.05 -4.90 -41.20
CA GLU A 46 -14.79 -3.53 -41.57
C GLU A 46 -14.27 -2.73 -40.35
N PRO A 47 -13.22 -1.90 -40.48
CA PRO A 47 -12.66 -1.22 -39.33
C PRO A 47 -13.69 -0.26 -38.70
N PRO A 48 -13.73 -0.14 -37.37
CA PRO A 48 -14.66 0.77 -36.67
C PRO A 48 -14.40 2.26 -37.00
N VAL A 49 -13.21 2.55 -37.53
CA VAL A 49 -12.77 3.89 -37.93
C VAL A 49 -12.14 3.80 -39.31
N HIS A 50 -12.49 4.70 -40.23
CA HIS A 50 -11.90 4.77 -41.57
C HIS A 50 -10.85 5.87 -41.73
N GLN A 51 -10.79 6.81 -40.80
CA GLN A 51 -9.85 7.92 -40.86
C GLN A 51 -9.33 8.29 -39.47
N PHE A 52 -8.02 8.39 -39.33
CA PHE A 52 -7.36 8.97 -38.16
C PHE A 52 -6.88 10.40 -38.46
N LYS A 53 -7.07 11.31 -37.52
CA LYS A 53 -6.58 12.69 -37.57
C LYS A 53 -5.79 13.01 -36.30
N GLY A 54 -4.49 13.28 -36.46
CA GLY A 54 -3.64 13.77 -35.38
C GLY A 54 -3.76 15.28 -35.18
N ASN A 55 -2.94 15.85 -34.30
CA ASN A 55 -2.92 17.29 -34.06
C ASN A 55 -2.26 18.00 -35.27
N GLY A 56 -3.05 18.63 -36.14
CA GLY A 56 -2.57 19.34 -37.32
C GLY A 56 -3.21 18.86 -38.63
N ARG A 57 -2.47 18.96 -39.75
CA ARG A 57 -2.99 18.62 -41.10
C ARG A 57 -2.85 17.14 -41.48
N LEU A 58 -2.22 16.32 -40.64
CA LEU A 58 -1.91 14.93 -40.98
C LEU A 58 -3.13 14.02 -40.73
N SER A 59 -3.58 13.35 -41.78
CA SER A 59 -4.68 12.40 -41.72
C SER A 59 -4.31 11.10 -42.41
N ILE A 60 -4.63 9.98 -41.76
CA ILE A 60 -4.30 8.64 -42.23
C ILE A 60 -5.60 7.89 -42.50
N VAL A 61 -5.65 7.23 -43.65
CA VAL A 61 -6.76 6.34 -44.02
C VAL A 61 -6.55 4.98 -43.36
N VAL A 62 -7.62 4.45 -42.77
CA VAL A 62 -7.67 3.13 -42.15
C VAL A 62 -8.38 2.18 -43.12
N TYR A 63 -7.66 1.15 -43.55
CA TYR A 63 -8.13 0.14 -44.51
C TYR A 63 -8.46 -1.18 -43.79
N PRO A 64 -9.47 -1.93 -44.26
CA PRO A 64 -9.70 -3.30 -43.81
C PRO A 64 -8.57 -4.24 -44.24
N CYS A 65 -8.35 -5.31 -43.47
CA CYS A 65 -7.33 -6.32 -43.75
C CYS A 65 -7.48 -6.95 -45.14
N SER A 66 -8.70 -7.07 -45.68
CA SER A 66 -8.98 -7.59 -47.01
C SER A 66 -8.38 -6.77 -48.16
N LYS A 67 -8.00 -5.51 -47.92
CA LYS A 67 -7.38 -4.62 -48.91
C LYS A 67 -5.85 -4.54 -48.81
N LEU A 68 -5.22 -5.30 -47.91
CA LEU A 68 -3.79 -5.23 -47.58
C LEU A 68 -2.87 -5.25 -48.82
N GLU A 69 -2.96 -6.30 -49.64
CA GLU A 69 -2.11 -6.50 -50.83
C GLU A 69 -2.34 -5.42 -51.88
N LYS A 70 -3.62 -5.04 -52.08
CA LYS A 70 -4.02 -3.98 -53.01
C LYS A 70 -3.42 -2.63 -52.60
N VAL A 71 -3.41 -2.31 -51.30
CA VAL A 71 -2.84 -1.08 -50.77
C VAL A 71 -1.32 -1.07 -50.94
N ILE A 72 -0.63 -2.17 -50.62
CA ILE A 72 0.82 -2.30 -50.79
C ILE A 72 1.22 -2.04 -52.25
N ALA A 73 0.57 -2.72 -53.19
CA ALA A 73 0.86 -2.58 -54.62
C ALA A 73 0.51 -1.18 -55.15
N LYS A 74 -0.69 -0.66 -54.85
CA LYS A 74 -1.16 0.64 -55.35
C LYS A 74 -0.34 1.80 -54.82
N GLN A 75 0.03 1.77 -53.55
CA GLN A 75 0.76 2.88 -52.91
C GLN A 75 2.28 2.78 -53.10
N LYS A 76 2.80 1.65 -53.63
CA LYS A 76 4.24 1.34 -53.71
C LYS A 76 4.89 1.45 -52.32
N VAL A 77 4.33 0.70 -51.36
CA VAL A 77 4.83 0.66 -49.99
C VAL A 77 6.24 0.06 -49.99
N ALA A 78 7.17 0.68 -49.26
CA ALA A 78 8.53 0.18 -49.11
C ALA A 78 8.68 -0.72 -47.87
N LYS A 79 7.89 -0.43 -46.82
CA LYS A 79 7.96 -1.13 -45.54
C LYS A 79 6.60 -1.18 -44.84
N CYS A 80 6.25 -2.33 -44.29
CA CYS A 80 5.11 -2.49 -43.38
C CYS A 80 5.63 -2.59 -41.94
N ILE A 81 5.11 -1.78 -41.03
CA ILE A 81 5.45 -1.83 -39.60
C ILE A 81 4.31 -2.47 -38.83
N ILE A 82 4.59 -3.56 -38.12
CA ILE A 82 3.63 -4.23 -37.25
C ILE A 82 3.60 -3.53 -35.89
N LEU A 83 2.45 -2.91 -35.59
CA LEU A 83 2.10 -2.30 -34.30
C LEU A 83 0.95 -3.03 -33.59
N SER A 84 0.44 -4.10 -34.21
CA SER A 84 -0.67 -4.89 -33.68
C SER A 84 -0.27 -5.60 -32.40
N GLN A 85 -1.19 -5.65 -31.43
CA GLN A 85 -1.05 -6.39 -30.18
C GLN A 85 -2.37 -7.08 -29.86
N ASN A 86 -2.34 -8.10 -29.02
CA ASN A 86 -3.51 -8.89 -28.61
C ASN A 86 -4.21 -9.62 -29.76
N ILE A 87 -3.48 -9.97 -30.83
CA ILE A 87 -3.96 -10.83 -31.91
C ILE A 87 -3.40 -12.25 -31.77
N THR A 88 -4.09 -13.26 -32.30
CA THR A 88 -3.59 -14.64 -32.27
C THR A 88 -2.32 -14.77 -33.11
N MET A 89 -1.43 -15.70 -32.72
CA MET A 89 -0.22 -15.98 -33.49
C MET A 89 -0.53 -16.38 -34.94
N ALA A 90 -1.57 -17.20 -35.16
CA ALA A 90 -2.02 -17.59 -36.49
C ALA A 90 -2.45 -16.38 -37.36
N ARG A 91 -3.13 -15.39 -36.77
CA ARG A 91 -3.51 -14.16 -37.49
C ARG A 91 -2.30 -13.33 -37.86
N LEU A 92 -1.35 -13.17 -36.93
CA LEU A 92 -0.10 -12.48 -37.21
C LEU A 92 0.67 -13.15 -38.36
N GLU A 93 0.85 -14.48 -38.30
CA GLU A 93 1.51 -15.27 -39.35
C GLU A 93 0.81 -15.11 -40.70
N SER A 94 -0.52 -15.15 -40.73
CA SER A 94 -1.31 -14.91 -41.94
C SER A 94 -1.01 -13.53 -42.55
N VAL A 95 -1.00 -12.48 -41.73
CA VAL A 95 -0.69 -11.11 -42.19
C VAL A 95 0.74 -11.01 -42.71
N ILE A 96 1.71 -11.62 -42.03
CA ILE A 96 3.12 -11.67 -42.49
C ILE A 96 3.21 -12.34 -43.86
N HIS A 97 2.63 -13.54 -44.02
CA HIS A 97 2.64 -14.26 -45.29
C HIS A 97 2.02 -13.44 -46.43
N ARG A 98 0.91 -12.75 -46.16
CA ARG A 98 0.23 -11.86 -47.13
C ARG A 98 1.06 -10.64 -47.51
N ILE A 99 1.86 -10.08 -46.60
CA ILE A 99 2.75 -8.96 -46.92
C ILE A 99 3.94 -9.44 -47.75
N ILE A 100 4.58 -10.55 -47.35
CA ILE A 100 5.76 -11.10 -48.05
C ILE A 100 5.39 -11.53 -49.47
N SER A 101 4.21 -12.11 -49.69
CA SER A 101 3.77 -12.60 -51.00
C SER A 101 3.66 -11.50 -52.07
N VAL A 102 3.51 -10.23 -51.68
CA VAL A 102 3.50 -9.10 -52.63
C VAL A 102 4.90 -8.81 -53.19
N GLY A 103 5.97 -9.20 -52.48
CA GLY A 103 7.37 -9.10 -52.93
C GLY A 103 7.95 -7.69 -53.09
N SER A 104 7.19 -6.64 -52.79
CA SER A 104 7.58 -5.24 -53.04
C SER A 104 7.90 -4.42 -51.79
N CYS A 105 7.67 -4.97 -50.59
CA CYS A 105 7.93 -4.28 -49.32
C CYS A 105 8.59 -5.18 -48.28
N SER A 106 9.36 -4.56 -47.39
CA SER A 106 9.92 -5.20 -46.19
C SER A 106 8.92 -5.19 -45.02
N ILE A 107 9.15 -6.04 -44.01
CA ILE A 107 8.38 -6.06 -42.76
C ILE A 107 9.29 -5.70 -41.61
N GLU A 108 8.81 -4.87 -40.69
CA GLU A 108 9.51 -4.50 -39.47
C GLU A 108 8.56 -4.63 -38.27
N PHE A 109 9.09 -5.18 -37.16
CA PHE A 109 8.44 -5.17 -35.86
C PHE A 109 9.02 -4.06 -35.03
N MET A 110 8.16 -3.22 -34.47
CA MET A 110 8.62 -2.13 -33.63
C MET A 110 9.17 -2.65 -32.30
N SER A 111 10.38 -2.21 -31.94
CA SER A 111 10.93 -2.54 -30.62
C SER A 111 10.22 -1.71 -29.55
N PRO A 112 9.81 -2.30 -28.41
CA PRO A 112 9.20 -1.55 -27.31
C PRO A 112 10.05 -0.34 -26.87
N SER A 113 11.37 -0.49 -26.84
CA SER A 113 12.33 0.56 -26.43
C SER A 113 12.25 1.85 -27.26
N GLN A 114 11.73 1.80 -28.49
CA GLN A 114 11.64 2.95 -29.38
C GLN A 114 10.52 3.95 -28.99
N ALA A 115 9.53 3.51 -28.21
CA ALA A 115 8.36 4.31 -27.86
C ALA A 115 8.09 4.39 -26.34
N GLU A 116 9.04 3.96 -25.51
CA GLU A 116 8.85 3.95 -24.06
C GLU A 116 8.73 5.34 -23.47
N VAL A 117 7.82 5.46 -22.51
CA VAL A 117 7.66 6.64 -21.66
C VAL A 117 8.34 6.36 -20.32
N TYR A 118 9.02 7.37 -19.79
CA TYR A 118 9.64 7.30 -18.47
C TYR A 118 8.68 7.80 -17.39
N SER A 119 8.77 7.20 -16.20
CA SER A 119 8.08 7.64 -14.99
C SER A 119 9.11 8.00 -13.92
N PHE A 120 8.91 9.11 -13.23
CA PHE A 120 9.70 9.55 -12.07
C PHE A 120 9.32 8.80 -10.79
N LYS A 121 8.16 8.15 -10.76
CA LYS A 121 7.74 7.27 -9.66
C LYS A 121 8.05 5.80 -9.99
N PRO A 122 8.36 4.97 -8.98
CA PRO A 122 8.43 3.53 -9.17
C PRO A 122 7.16 3.02 -9.86
N THR A 123 7.33 2.33 -10.99
CA THR A 123 6.22 1.82 -11.80
C THR A 123 6.36 0.33 -11.99
N ILE A 124 5.38 -0.44 -11.53
CA ILE A 124 5.29 -1.89 -11.67
C ILE A 124 4.41 -2.19 -12.88
N CYS A 125 4.97 -2.81 -13.91
CA CYS A 125 4.18 -3.25 -15.06
C CYS A 125 3.86 -4.74 -14.94
N ILE A 126 2.58 -5.06 -15.07
CA ILE A 126 2.09 -6.43 -15.01
C ILE A 126 1.72 -6.84 -16.42
N THR A 127 2.46 -7.80 -16.94
CA THR A 127 2.33 -8.33 -18.31
C THR A 127 1.88 -9.79 -18.25
N SER A 128 1.56 -10.38 -19.39
CA SER A 128 1.20 -11.79 -19.44
C SER A 128 1.61 -12.47 -20.73
N LEU A 129 1.78 -13.79 -20.65
CA LEU A 129 2.00 -14.68 -21.79
C LEU A 129 0.69 -15.01 -22.53
N SER A 130 -0.43 -15.14 -21.82
CA SER A 130 -1.70 -15.61 -22.37
C SER A 130 -2.90 -14.89 -21.77
N LYS A 131 -4.08 -15.07 -22.38
CA LYS A 131 -5.34 -14.68 -21.75
C LYS A 131 -5.53 -15.44 -20.44
N GLN A 132 -6.26 -14.84 -19.50
CA GLN A 132 -6.69 -15.45 -18.22
C GLN A 132 -5.54 -16.03 -17.34
N ALA A 133 -4.30 -15.58 -17.51
CA ALA A 133 -3.19 -16.07 -16.69
C ALA A 133 -3.23 -15.62 -15.21
N GLY A 134 -4.23 -14.84 -14.78
CA GLY A 134 -4.28 -14.25 -13.43
C GLY A 134 -3.60 -12.87 -13.31
N LYS A 135 -3.37 -12.17 -14.43
CA LYS A 135 -2.71 -10.85 -14.47
C LYS A 135 -3.37 -9.81 -13.56
N THR A 136 -4.69 -9.62 -13.68
CA THR A 136 -5.40 -8.62 -12.86
C THR A 136 -5.42 -9.03 -11.38
N GLN A 137 -5.47 -10.33 -11.08
CA GLN A 137 -5.30 -10.85 -9.71
C GLN A 137 -3.91 -10.48 -9.15
N MET A 138 -2.86 -10.60 -9.98
CA MET A 138 -1.52 -10.14 -9.63
C MET A 138 -1.46 -8.63 -9.36
N GLY A 139 -2.18 -7.84 -10.16
CA GLY A 139 -2.30 -6.40 -9.92
C GLY A 139 -3.00 -6.05 -8.62
N ARG A 140 -4.09 -6.76 -8.30
CA ARG A 140 -4.79 -6.60 -7.03
C ARG A 140 -3.89 -7.00 -5.85
N TYR A 141 -3.21 -8.13 -5.92
CA TYR A 141 -2.25 -8.56 -4.91
C TYR A 141 -1.13 -7.53 -4.68
N CYS A 142 -0.51 -7.03 -5.75
CA CYS A 142 0.49 -5.96 -5.66
C CYS A 142 -0.09 -4.71 -4.99
N THR A 143 -1.31 -4.32 -5.34
CA THR A 143 -1.99 -3.15 -4.75
C THR A 143 -2.26 -3.35 -3.25
N ILE A 144 -2.79 -4.53 -2.85
CA ILE A 144 -3.04 -4.88 -1.44
C ILE A 144 -1.76 -4.81 -0.63
N VAL A 145 -0.69 -5.47 -1.09
CA VAL A 145 0.59 -5.55 -0.36
C VAL A 145 1.21 -4.16 -0.20
N LEU A 146 1.20 -3.34 -1.26
CA LEU A 146 1.74 -1.98 -1.22
C LEU A 146 0.90 -1.05 -0.32
N ASN A 147 -0.43 -1.14 -0.39
CA ASN A 147 -1.32 -0.34 0.46
C ASN A 147 -1.21 -0.72 1.95
N LYS A 148 -1.14 -2.02 2.27
CA LYS A 148 -0.88 -2.51 3.65
C LYS A 148 0.43 -1.96 4.22
N ASN A 149 1.42 -1.71 3.35
CA ASN A 149 2.69 -1.07 3.68
C ASN A 149 2.65 0.46 3.51
N THR A 150 1.47 1.09 3.65
CA THR A 150 1.25 2.55 3.70
C THR A 150 1.64 3.33 2.44
N ARG A 151 1.64 2.68 1.27
CA ARG A 151 1.92 3.34 -0.01
C ARG A 151 0.65 3.77 -0.73
N LYS A 152 0.63 5.00 -1.24
CA LYS A 152 -0.42 5.44 -2.16
C LYS A 152 -0.17 4.84 -3.54
N VAL A 153 -1.02 3.91 -3.95
CA VAL A 153 -0.91 3.21 -5.24
C VAL A 153 -1.85 3.85 -6.27
N ALA A 154 -1.31 4.27 -7.41
CA ALA A 154 -2.12 4.57 -8.59
C ALA A 154 -2.15 3.36 -9.53
N VAL A 155 -3.31 2.99 -10.03
CA VAL A 155 -3.47 1.91 -11.02
C VAL A 155 -3.79 2.51 -12.38
N ILE A 156 -3.09 2.07 -13.42
CA ILE A 156 -3.37 2.47 -14.81
C ILE A 156 -3.89 1.24 -15.55
N ILE A 157 -5.10 1.36 -16.09
CA ILE A 157 -5.79 0.36 -16.91
C ILE A 157 -5.84 0.92 -18.35
N PRO A 158 -5.12 0.30 -19.31
CA PRO A 158 -5.09 0.77 -20.68
C PRO A 158 -6.37 0.40 -21.44
N VAL A 159 -6.85 1.35 -22.23
CA VAL A 159 -7.99 1.20 -23.14
C VAL A 159 -7.47 0.97 -24.55
N ILE A 160 -7.81 -0.20 -25.11
CA ILE A 160 -7.37 -0.60 -26.45
C ILE A 160 -8.47 -0.52 -27.51
N ASP A 161 -9.73 -0.76 -27.14
CA ASP A 161 -10.84 -0.90 -28.11
C ASP A 161 -11.24 0.44 -28.73
N LEU A 162 -11.28 0.50 -30.06
CA LEU A 162 -11.66 1.67 -30.84
C LEU A 162 -13.16 1.98 -30.81
N ARG A 163 -14.01 1.01 -30.43
CA ARG A 163 -15.49 1.09 -30.45
C ARG A 163 -16.10 1.87 -29.30
N ILE A 164 -15.34 2.17 -28.25
CA ILE A 164 -15.81 2.85 -27.04
C ILE A 164 -16.44 4.23 -27.32
N PHE A 165 -16.14 4.82 -28.47
CA PHE A 165 -16.87 5.99 -28.96
C PHE A 165 -17.45 5.69 -30.34
N GLU A 166 -18.72 5.30 -30.38
CA GLU A 166 -19.52 5.40 -31.60
C GLU A 166 -19.46 6.85 -32.09
N ASN A 167 -18.66 7.08 -33.12
CA ASN A 167 -18.58 8.39 -33.76
C ASN A 167 -19.37 8.30 -35.06
N PRO A 168 -20.46 9.07 -35.25
CA PRO A 168 -21.33 8.99 -36.43
C PRO A 168 -20.66 9.32 -37.78
N LYS A 169 -19.34 9.56 -37.79
CA LYS A 169 -18.53 9.87 -38.98
C LYS A 169 -17.36 8.91 -39.23
N ASN A 170 -17.14 7.89 -38.39
CA ASN A 170 -16.01 6.94 -38.50
C ASN A 170 -14.62 7.62 -38.56
N VAL A 171 -14.45 8.78 -37.90
CA VAL A 171 -13.18 9.52 -37.82
C VAL A 171 -12.68 9.57 -36.38
N LEU A 172 -11.48 9.07 -36.14
CA LEU A 172 -10.80 9.15 -34.84
C LEU A 172 -9.91 10.39 -34.77
N LYS A 173 -10.08 11.18 -33.70
CA LYS A 173 -9.25 12.35 -33.41
C LYS A 173 -8.42 12.07 -32.16
N LEU A 174 -7.12 12.36 -32.21
CA LEU A 174 -6.21 12.17 -31.09
C LEU A 174 -6.63 12.95 -29.82
N GLU A 175 -7.13 14.17 -29.99
CA GLU A 175 -7.63 15.01 -28.88
C GLU A 175 -8.82 14.41 -28.12
N ARG A 176 -9.51 13.42 -28.73
CA ARG A 176 -10.65 12.71 -28.15
C ARG A 176 -10.27 11.32 -27.64
N SER A 177 -8.98 11.05 -27.46
CA SER A 177 -8.52 9.79 -26.87
C SER A 177 -9.12 9.59 -25.47
N PRO A 178 -9.73 8.43 -25.17
CA PRO A 178 -10.31 8.15 -23.86
C PRO A 178 -9.24 8.27 -22.78
N HIS A 179 -9.58 9.02 -21.73
CA HIS A 179 -8.74 9.21 -20.57
C HIS A 179 -9.60 9.66 -19.39
N PHE A 180 -9.67 8.82 -18.37
CA PHE A 180 -10.49 9.00 -17.19
C PHE A 180 -9.66 8.77 -15.94
N GLU A 181 -10.00 9.51 -14.89
CA GLU A 181 -9.38 9.47 -13.58
C GLU A 181 -10.50 9.26 -12.56
N PHE A 182 -10.29 8.32 -11.66
CA PHE A 182 -11.23 7.97 -10.60
C PHE A 182 -10.53 7.97 -9.23
N THR A 183 -11.25 8.45 -8.23
CA THR A 183 -11.01 8.26 -6.80
C THR A 183 -12.03 7.26 -6.25
N SER A 184 -11.80 6.77 -5.02
CA SER A 184 -12.71 5.80 -4.37
C SER A 184 -14.12 6.33 -4.10
N PHE A 185 -14.35 7.64 -4.28
CA PHE A 185 -15.64 8.30 -4.05
C PHE A 185 -16.36 8.64 -5.35
N ASP A 186 -15.73 8.44 -6.51
CA ASP A 186 -16.31 8.77 -7.80
C ASP A 186 -17.19 7.63 -8.32
N GLU A 187 -18.34 7.97 -8.91
CA GLU A 187 -19.18 6.99 -9.59
C GLU A 187 -18.65 6.71 -11.00
N VAL A 188 -18.44 5.43 -11.33
CA VAL A 188 -18.02 5.01 -12.66
C VAL A 188 -19.23 5.02 -13.62
N PRO A 189 -19.18 5.76 -14.75
CA PRO A 189 -20.27 5.80 -15.71
C PRO A 189 -20.52 4.43 -16.37
N LYS A 190 -21.58 3.73 -15.97
CA LYS A 190 -21.89 2.36 -16.41
C LYS A 190 -22.13 2.22 -17.92
N ASN A 191 -22.62 3.28 -18.58
CA ASN A 191 -22.90 3.24 -20.02
C ASN A 191 -21.67 3.47 -20.90
N PHE A 192 -20.54 3.87 -20.29
CA PHE A 192 -19.35 4.26 -21.02
C PHE A 192 -18.30 3.14 -21.08
N PHE A 193 -18.30 2.26 -20.09
CA PHE A 193 -17.35 1.16 -19.96
C PHE A 193 -18.06 -0.19 -19.97
N SER A 194 -17.35 -1.23 -20.40
CA SER A 194 -17.83 -2.60 -20.22
C SER A 194 -18.00 -2.92 -18.73
N GLN A 195 -18.92 -3.84 -18.40
CA GLN A 195 -19.12 -4.30 -17.02
C GLN A 195 -17.82 -4.82 -16.40
N ASP A 196 -16.98 -5.53 -17.17
CA ASP A 196 -15.66 -5.99 -16.73
C ASP A 196 -14.72 -4.84 -16.31
N THR A 197 -14.75 -3.71 -17.05
CA THR A 197 -13.90 -2.55 -16.74
C THR A 197 -14.40 -1.86 -15.47
N VAL A 198 -15.71 -1.70 -15.32
CA VAL A 198 -16.32 -1.17 -14.09
C VAL A 198 -15.96 -2.06 -12.90
N TRP A 199 -16.14 -3.38 -13.04
CA TRP A 199 -15.78 -4.38 -12.04
C TRP A 199 -14.30 -4.28 -11.67
N GLN A 200 -13.41 -4.14 -12.66
CA GLN A 200 -11.97 -4.02 -12.43
C GLN A 200 -11.61 -2.76 -11.63
N ILE A 201 -12.21 -1.61 -11.96
CA ILE A 201 -12.02 -0.34 -11.24
C ILE A 201 -12.45 -0.51 -9.76
N ASP A 202 -13.66 -1.01 -9.54
CA ASP A 202 -14.22 -1.20 -8.19
C ASP A 202 -13.35 -2.14 -7.36
N ASN A 203 -12.87 -3.23 -7.96
CA ASN A 203 -11.98 -4.17 -7.29
C ASN A 203 -10.63 -3.56 -6.92
N TYR A 204 -10.04 -2.71 -7.77
CA TYR A 204 -8.81 -2.01 -7.39
C TYR A 204 -9.03 -1.06 -6.21
N PHE A 205 -10.17 -0.37 -6.13
CA PHE A 205 -10.50 0.45 -4.96
C PHE A 205 -10.70 -0.40 -3.70
N LYS A 206 -11.38 -1.56 -3.80
CA LYS A 206 -11.48 -2.53 -2.69
C LYS A 206 -10.09 -2.99 -2.21
N CYS A 207 -9.14 -3.15 -3.13
CA CYS A 207 -7.75 -3.47 -2.83
C CYS A 207 -6.92 -2.31 -2.25
N GLY A 208 -7.51 -1.11 -2.13
CA GLY A 208 -6.86 0.07 -1.57
C GLY A 208 -6.08 0.91 -2.59
N ALA A 209 -6.42 0.84 -3.88
CA ALA A 209 -5.91 1.79 -4.86
C ALA A 209 -6.30 3.23 -4.45
N PHE A 210 -5.33 4.13 -4.44
CA PHE A 210 -5.57 5.54 -4.14
C PHE A 210 -6.22 6.27 -5.31
N ARG A 211 -5.84 5.89 -6.54
CA ARG A 211 -6.39 6.41 -7.81
C ARG A 211 -6.39 5.33 -8.88
N VAL A 212 -7.39 5.35 -9.75
CA VAL A 212 -7.46 4.49 -10.94
C VAL A 212 -7.57 5.35 -12.18
N TYR A 213 -6.72 5.10 -13.17
CA TYR A 213 -6.73 5.78 -14.45
C TYR A 213 -7.11 4.80 -15.55
N VAL A 214 -8.14 5.12 -16.33
CA VAL A 214 -8.58 4.31 -17.47
C VAL A 214 -8.30 5.10 -18.74
N THR A 215 -7.31 4.69 -19.53
CA THR A 215 -6.71 5.57 -20.53
C THR A 215 -6.25 4.87 -21.80
N SER A 216 -6.42 5.53 -22.95
CA SER A 216 -5.68 5.21 -24.17
C SER A 216 -4.37 6.00 -24.30
N ASP A 217 -4.22 7.07 -23.51
CA ASP A 217 -3.01 7.87 -23.42
C ASP A 217 -2.27 7.55 -22.12
N VAL A 218 -1.41 6.54 -22.17
CA VAL A 218 -0.61 6.08 -21.03
C VAL A 218 0.35 7.17 -20.53
N ARG A 219 0.86 8.02 -21.44
CA ARG A 219 1.78 9.11 -21.06
C ARG A 219 1.06 10.11 -20.18
N ARG A 220 -0.15 10.52 -20.56
CA ARG A 220 -0.97 11.43 -19.78
C ARG A 220 -1.28 10.88 -18.38
N ALA A 221 -1.70 9.62 -18.31
CA ALA A 221 -2.01 8.99 -17.02
C ALA A 221 -0.78 8.84 -16.12
N LEU A 222 0.41 8.53 -16.66
CA LEU A 222 1.65 8.50 -15.88
C LEU A 222 1.93 9.86 -15.24
N ILE A 223 1.86 10.95 -16.02
CA ILE A 223 2.13 12.31 -15.52
C ILE A 223 1.18 12.69 -14.38
N GLN A 224 -0.10 12.33 -14.47
CA GLN A 224 -1.05 12.61 -13.39
C GLN A 224 -0.84 11.68 -12.19
N ALA A 225 -0.62 10.39 -12.42
CA ALA A 225 -0.36 9.43 -11.35
C ALA A 225 0.85 9.86 -10.49
N GLU A 226 1.92 10.36 -11.12
CA GLU A 226 3.11 10.87 -10.44
C GLU A 226 2.84 11.99 -9.42
N GLN A 227 1.81 12.81 -9.64
CA GLN A 227 1.47 13.93 -8.77
C GLN A 227 0.82 13.50 -7.46
N TYR A 228 0.14 12.34 -7.46
CA TYR A 228 -0.74 11.95 -6.38
C TYR A 228 -0.37 10.64 -5.69
N SER A 229 0.41 9.78 -6.36
CA SER A 229 0.78 8.46 -5.84
C SER A 229 2.27 8.32 -5.55
N ASP A 230 2.59 7.36 -4.68
CA ASP A 230 3.95 6.99 -4.36
C ASP A 230 4.50 5.95 -5.33
N ILE A 231 3.61 5.10 -5.86
CA ILE A 231 3.91 3.98 -6.77
C ILE A 231 2.79 3.92 -7.81
N ILE A 232 3.14 3.45 -9.01
CA ILE A 232 2.21 3.23 -10.12
C ILE A 232 2.20 1.73 -10.44
N VAL A 233 1.01 1.13 -10.52
CA VAL A 233 0.80 -0.22 -11.04
C VAL A 233 0.14 -0.10 -12.41
N TYR A 234 0.80 -0.59 -13.45
CA TYR A 234 0.24 -0.65 -14.80
C TYR A 234 -0.26 -2.06 -15.07
N ASP A 235 -1.58 -2.22 -15.14
CA ASP A 235 -2.21 -3.51 -15.45
C ASP A 235 -2.44 -3.61 -16.96
N SER A 236 -1.51 -4.21 -17.71
CA SER A 236 -1.56 -4.22 -19.19
C SER A 236 -2.85 -4.85 -19.74
N CYS A 237 -3.28 -4.51 -20.96
CA CYS A 237 -4.45 -5.18 -21.53
C CYS A 237 -4.07 -6.54 -22.14
N GLN A 238 -4.67 -7.64 -21.68
CA GLN A 238 -4.38 -9.01 -22.15
C GLN A 238 -2.87 -9.34 -22.15
N CYS A 239 -2.23 -9.44 -23.33
CA CYS A 239 -0.83 -9.79 -23.53
C CYS A 239 -0.01 -8.61 -24.09
N GLU A 240 -0.51 -7.38 -23.96
CA GLU A 240 0.15 -6.17 -24.43
C GLU A 240 1.56 -6.03 -23.84
N VAL A 241 2.51 -5.57 -24.65
CA VAL A 241 3.80 -5.07 -24.18
C VAL A 241 3.65 -3.59 -23.82
N PRO A 242 3.82 -3.22 -22.54
CA PRO A 242 3.73 -1.83 -22.13
C PRO A 242 4.91 -1.01 -22.65
N PHE A 243 4.61 0.15 -23.23
CA PHE A 243 5.60 1.16 -23.63
C PHE A 243 5.97 2.06 -22.45
N ILE A 244 6.34 1.44 -21.33
CA ILE A 244 6.80 2.12 -20.12
C ILE A 244 8.19 1.59 -19.77
N LYS A 245 9.14 2.51 -19.63
CA LYS A 245 10.50 2.19 -19.23
C LYS A 245 10.55 1.98 -17.73
N THR A 246 10.64 0.72 -17.32
CA THR A 246 10.79 0.32 -15.92
C THR A 246 11.58 -0.98 -15.82
N ASN A 247 12.32 -1.14 -14.71
CA ASN A 247 13.01 -2.39 -14.34
C ASN A 247 12.13 -3.29 -13.46
N SER A 248 10.88 -2.89 -13.19
CA SER A 248 9.95 -3.63 -12.33
C SER A 248 8.79 -4.14 -13.18
N LYS A 249 9.06 -5.21 -13.93
CA LYS A 249 8.07 -5.87 -14.79
C LYS A 249 7.87 -7.28 -14.28
N ILE A 250 6.62 -7.73 -14.17
CA ILE A 250 6.30 -9.10 -13.79
C ILE A 250 5.38 -9.70 -14.86
N CYS A 251 5.83 -10.79 -15.49
CA CYS A 251 5.07 -11.50 -16.50
C CYS A 251 4.32 -12.67 -15.87
N VAL A 252 3.01 -12.67 -16.01
CA VAL A 252 2.11 -13.66 -15.42
C VAL A 252 1.78 -14.75 -16.44
N THR A 253 1.89 -16.00 -16.03
CA THR A 253 1.64 -17.19 -16.85
C THR A 253 1.04 -18.32 -16.00
N ALA A 254 0.60 -19.40 -16.65
CA ALA A 254 0.08 -20.60 -16.00
C ALA A 254 0.88 -21.85 -16.44
N PRO A 255 0.97 -22.91 -15.60
CA PRO A 255 1.72 -24.12 -15.93
C PRO A 255 1.27 -24.81 -17.23
N ASP A 256 -0.04 -24.87 -17.46
CA ASP A 256 -0.63 -25.53 -18.61
C ASP A 256 -0.32 -24.81 -19.93
N VAL A 257 -0.19 -23.48 -19.90
CA VAL A 257 0.24 -22.66 -21.03
C VAL A 257 1.68 -22.99 -21.39
N LEU A 258 2.58 -23.04 -20.40
CA LEU A 258 4.02 -23.29 -20.63
C LEU A 258 4.32 -24.73 -21.08
N LEU A 259 3.61 -25.72 -20.53
CA LEU A 259 4.00 -27.13 -20.68
C LEU A 259 3.29 -27.87 -21.82
N LYS A 260 2.15 -27.37 -22.31
CA LYS A 260 1.33 -28.09 -23.30
C LYS A 260 1.36 -27.46 -24.68
N ASP A 261 0.79 -26.26 -24.81
CA ASP A 261 0.60 -25.63 -26.11
C ASP A 261 0.66 -24.11 -26.03
N VAL A 262 1.90 -23.61 -25.93
CA VAL A 262 2.18 -22.17 -25.88
C VAL A 262 1.66 -21.47 -27.14
N ARG A 263 1.74 -22.11 -28.31
CA ARG A 263 1.44 -21.46 -29.60
C ARG A 263 -0.05 -21.19 -29.77
N SER A 264 -0.92 -22.13 -29.41
CA SER A 264 -2.37 -21.93 -29.54
C SER A 264 -2.96 -21.02 -28.47
N LYS A 265 -2.36 -21.00 -27.27
CA LYS A 265 -2.87 -20.22 -26.12
C LYS A 265 -2.30 -18.81 -25.99
N CYS A 266 -1.14 -18.53 -26.60
CA CYS A 266 -0.50 -17.22 -26.55
C CYS A 266 -1.06 -16.27 -27.61
N LEU A 267 -1.21 -15.00 -27.23
CA LEU A 267 -1.44 -13.91 -28.19
C LEU A 267 -0.11 -13.24 -28.51
N TRP A 268 0.02 -12.68 -29.70
CA TRP A 268 1.09 -11.72 -29.96
C TRP A 268 0.80 -10.42 -29.18
N PRO A 269 1.75 -9.85 -28.41
CA PRO A 269 3.16 -10.23 -28.23
C PRO A 269 3.51 -10.94 -26.89
N GLY A 270 2.66 -11.79 -26.32
CA GLY A 270 2.86 -12.42 -25.00
C GLY A 270 4.19 -13.17 -24.82
N LEU A 271 4.70 -13.85 -25.87
CA LEU A 271 6.04 -14.45 -25.84
C LEU A 271 7.17 -13.41 -25.74
N VAL A 272 6.96 -12.19 -26.24
CA VAL A 272 7.91 -11.08 -26.05
C VAL A 272 7.96 -10.70 -24.57
N ASN A 273 6.81 -10.62 -23.88
CA ASN A 273 6.77 -10.36 -22.43
C ASN A 273 7.53 -11.45 -21.66
N LEU A 274 7.24 -12.73 -21.93
CA LEU A 274 7.92 -13.85 -21.28
C LEU A 274 9.44 -13.81 -21.47
N ASN A 275 9.92 -13.50 -22.67
CA ASN A 275 11.35 -13.42 -22.96
C ASN A 275 12.01 -12.17 -22.37
N ARG A 276 11.30 -11.04 -22.35
CA ARG A 276 11.80 -9.73 -21.92
C ARG A 276 11.86 -9.58 -20.40
N ASP A 277 10.85 -10.06 -19.69
CA ASP A 277 10.70 -9.79 -18.26
C ASP A 277 11.50 -10.80 -17.44
N HIS A 278 12.18 -10.35 -16.38
CA HIS A 278 13.03 -11.19 -15.54
C HIS A 278 12.27 -11.84 -14.38
N GLN A 279 11.15 -11.26 -13.98
CA GLN A 279 10.26 -11.76 -12.94
C GLN A 279 9.06 -12.43 -13.59
N ILE A 280 8.88 -13.72 -13.34
CA ILE A 280 7.80 -14.53 -13.88
C ILE A 280 6.95 -15.04 -12.72
N ALA A 281 5.65 -14.77 -12.76
CA ALA A 281 4.68 -15.36 -11.84
C ALA A 281 3.94 -16.49 -12.54
N VAL A 282 4.04 -17.69 -11.99
CA VAL A 282 3.33 -18.88 -12.45
C VAL A 282 2.16 -19.11 -11.52
N VAL A 283 0.96 -18.79 -11.99
CA VAL A 283 -0.28 -18.85 -11.22
C VAL A 283 -0.96 -20.20 -11.42
N THR A 284 -1.29 -20.88 -10.34
CA THR A 284 -2.17 -22.06 -10.36
C THR A 284 -3.51 -21.80 -9.74
N GLN A 285 -4.57 -22.24 -10.41
CA GLN A 285 -5.93 -22.16 -9.89
C GLN A 285 -6.19 -23.25 -8.85
N GLY A 286 -6.58 -22.84 -7.65
CA GLY A 286 -6.98 -23.71 -6.55
C GLY A 286 -5.88 -24.60 -5.97
N TYR A 287 -6.31 -25.73 -5.39
CA TYR A 287 -5.47 -26.76 -4.80
C TYR A 287 -5.55 -28.06 -5.63
N PRO A 288 -4.48 -28.89 -5.66
CA PRO A 288 -3.22 -28.80 -4.91
C PRO A 288 -2.12 -27.96 -5.57
N SER A 289 -1.08 -27.62 -4.81
CA SER A 289 0.13 -26.94 -5.28
C SER A 289 0.81 -27.70 -6.43
N ILE A 290 1.55 -26.97 -7.27
CA ILE A 290 2.40 -27.57 -8.32
C ILE A 290 3.40 -28.54 -7.67
N SER A 291 3.49 -29.75 -8.22
CA SER A 291 4.50 -30.73 -7.79
C SER A 291 5.92 -30.27 -8.11
N GLU A 292 6.90 -30.65 -7.29
CA GLU A 292 8.31 -30.26 -7.51
C GLU A 292 8.84 -30.65 -8.89
N LYS A 293 8.39 -31.79 -9.44
CA LYS A 293 8.74 -32.20 -10.81
C LYS A 293 8.27 -31.20 -11.86
N VAL A 294 7.07 -30.65 -11.70
CA VAL A 294 6.53 -29.64 -12.61
C VAL A 294 7.23 -28.30 -12.42
N LYS A 295 7.55 -27.90 -11.18
CA LYS A 295 8.38 -26.70 -10.92
C LYS A 295 9.74 -26.79 -11.61
N GLN A 296 10.41 -27.94 -11.53
CA GLN A 296 11.69 -28.19 -12.21
C GLN A 296 11.56 -28.09 -13.74
N MET A 297 10.49 -28.65 -14.34
CA MET A 297 10.24 -28.53 -15.78
C MET A 297 10.02 -27.08 -16.20
N ILE A 298 9.24 -26.33 -15.44
CA ILE A 298 8.99 -24.91 -15.71
C ILE A 298 10.27 -24.08 -15.57
N ASN A 299 11.06 -24.31 -14.51
CA ASN A 299 12.34 -23.65 -14.32
C ASN A 299 13.34 -23.98 -15.45
N SER A 300 13.27 -25.19 -16.02
CA SER A 300 14.08 -25.54 -17.20
C SER A 300 13.70 -24.73 -18.45
N ILE A 301 12.41 -24.42 -18.64
CA ILE A 301 11.91 -23.58 -19.74
C ILE A 301 12.30 -22.12 -19.52
N LEU A 302 12.12 -21.62 -18.28
CA LEU A 302 12.34 -20.22 -17.92
C LEU A 302 13.80 -19.88 -17.65
N LYS A 303 14.67 -20.90 -17.50
CA LYS A 303 16.12 -20.80 -17.36
C LYS A 303 16.55 -19.90 -16.19
N ASP A 304 17.18 -18.77 -16.49
CA ASP A 304 17.77 -17.80 -15.58
C ASP A 304 16.76 -16.79 -15.01
N LYS A 305 15.48 -16.91 -15.36
CA LYS A 305 14.43 -16.02 -14.89
C LYS A 305 14.01 -16.34 -13.46
N ARG A 306 13.73 -15.29 -12.69
CA ARG A 306 13.18 -15.41 -11.34
C ARG A 306 11.72 -15.83 -11.43
N THR A 307 11.42 -17.00 -10.91
CA THR A 307 10.11 -17.63 -11.04
C THR A 307 9.44 -17.73 -9.68
N TYR A 308 8.24 -17.16 -9.56
CA TYR A 308 7.39 -17.19 -8.39
C TYR A 308 6.22 -18.12 -8.65
N PHE A 309 6.07 -19.18 -7.87
CA PHE A 309 4.93 -20.08 -7.97
C PHE A 309 3.88 -19.64 -6.97
N VAL A 310 2.72 -19.20 -7.45
CA VAL A 310 1.67 -18.64 -6.60
C VAL A 310 0.34 -19.30 -6.85
N LYS A 311 -0.52 -19.32 -5.82
CA LYS A 311 -1.86 -19.90 -5.91
C LYS A 311 -2.88 -18.80 -6.07
N SER A 312 -3.83 -19.03 -6.95
CA SER A 312 -5.07 -18.26 -7.05
C SER A 312 -6.15 -19.06 -6.34
N ILE A 313 -6.67 -18.51 -5.24
CA ILE A 313 -7.72 -19.12 -4.43
C ILE A 313 -8.95 -18.24 -4.52
N THR A 314 -10.10 -18.85 -4.79
CA THR A 314 -11.38 -18.14 -4.80
C THR A 314 -11.77 -17.79 -3.37
N THR A 315 -11.96 -16.50 -3.11
CA THR A 315 -12.33 -15.95 -1.80
C THR A 315 -13.64 -15.18 -1.88
N LEU A 316 -14.31 -15.00 -0.73
CA LEU A 316 -15.53 -14.20 -0.65
C LEU A 316 -15.21 -12.72 -0.62
N ASP A 317 -15.92 -11.96 -1.42
CA ASP A 317 -15.81 -10.50 -1.42
C ASP A 317 -16.50 -9.95 -0.16
N ASN A 318 -15.78 -9.14 0.63
CA ASN A 318 -16.31 -8.39 1.78
C ASN A 318 -17.07 -9.23 2.85
N SER A 319 -16.78 -10.52 2.97
CA SER A 319 -17.44 -11.42 3.91
C SER A 319 -16.42 -12.27 4.66
N SER A 320 -16.71 -12.52 5.95
CA SER A 320 -15.95 -13.44 6.81
C SER A 320 -16.39 -14.91 6.68
N GLY A 321 -17.34 -15.22 5.79
CA GLY A 321 -17.87 -16.57 5.58
C GLY A 321 -18.92 -17.03 6.58
N PHE A 322 -19.12 -16.30 7.70
CA PHE A 322 -20.14 -16.63 8.70
C PHE A 322 -21.57 -16.67 8.13
N GLU A 323 -21.84 -15.94 7.06
CA GLU A 323 -23.18 -15.92 6.46
C GLU A 323 -23.52 -17.23 5.73
N ILE A 324 -22.52 -18.05 5.42
CA ILE A 324 -22.66 -19.34 4.73
C ILE A 324 -22.83 -20.49 5.73
N PHE A 325 -22.26 -20.35 6.93
CA PHE A 325 -22.17 -21.43 7.90
C PHE A 325 -23.55 -22.00 8.25
N ASN A 326 -23.72 -23.31 8.07
CA ASN A 326 -24.94 -24.06 8.32
C ASN A 326 -26.19 -23.56 7.55
N ARG A 327 -26.02 -22.93 6.38
CA ARG A 327 -27.11 -22.52 5.48
C ARG A 327 -27.18 -23.34 4.21
N LYS A 328 -28.32 -23.29 3.51
CA LYS A 328 -28.46 -23.89 2.18
C LYS A 328 -27.93 -22.94 1.11
N VAL A 329 -27.03 -23.43 0.29
CA VAL A 329 -26.29 -22.60 -0.67
C VAL A 329 -26.54 -23.05 -2.08
N LEU A 330 -26.83 -22.10 -2.96
CA LEU A 330 -26.82 -22.29 -4.40
C LEU A 330 -25.57 -21.63 -5.00
N THR A 331 -24.97 -22.24 -6.02
CA THR A 331 -23.73 -21.72 -6.61
C THR A 331 -23.88 -21.47 -8.11
N ILE A 332 -23.26 -20.39 -8.60
CA ILE A 332 -23.25 -20.02 -10.01
C ILE A 332 -21.81 -19.81 -10.46
N GLY A 333 -21.43 -20.38 -11.60
CA GLY A 333 -20.13 -20.15 -12.21
C GLY A 333 -20.20 -20.12 -13.73
N HIS A 334 -19.12 -19.64 -14.35
CA HIS A 334 -18.89 -19.82 -15.78
C HIS A 334 -18.27 -21.20 -16.02
N GLU A 335 -18.19 -21.67 -17.27
CA GLU A 335 -17.62 -22.99 -17.62
C GLU A 335 -16.23 -23.23 -17.02
N GLU A 336 -15.42 -22.17 -16.93
CA GLU A 336 -14.06 -22.19 -16.38
C GLU A 336 -14.02 -22.18 -14.85
N THR A 337 -15.01 -21.56 -14.19
CA THR A 337 -15.08 -21.35 -12.73
C THR A 337 -16.14 -22.19 -12.03
N LYS A 338 -16.79 -23.12 -12.74
CA LYS A 338 -17.95 -23.91 -12.29
C LYS A 338 -17.76 -24.70 -10.98
N TYR A 339 -16.53 -24.96 -10.57
CA TYR A 339 -16.22 -25.68 -9.33
C TYR A 339 -15.92 -24.76 -8.14
N GLU A 340 -15.66 -23.47 -8.37
CA GLU A 340 -15.09 -22.57 -7.36
C GLU A 340 -16.12 -22.18 -6.30
N GLY A 341 -17.34 -21.83 -6.70
CA GLY A 341 -18.42 -21.50 -5.76
C GLY A 341 -18.73 -22.64 -4.78
N LYS A 342 -18.76 -23.89 -5.25
CA LYS A 342 -18.95 -25.07 -4.39
C LYS A 342 -17.79 -25.27 -3.42
N LYS A 343 -16.55 -25.09 -3.85
CA LYS A 343 -15.38 -25.19 -2.95
C LYS A 343 -15.46 -24.18 -1.82
N VAL A 344 -15.86 -22.94 -2.12
CA VAL A 344 -16.06 -21.88 -1.12
C VAL A 344 -17.22 -22.23 -0.18
N ALA A 345 -18.36 -22.68 -0.71
CA ALA A 345 -19.50 -23.10 0.12
C ALA A 345 -19.09 -24.19 1.14
N VAL A 346 -18.39 -25.22 0.67
CA VAL A 346 -17.96 -26.35 1.50
C VAL A 346 -16.91 -25.94 2.52
N SER A 347 -15.91 -25.13 2.14
CA SER A 347 -14.86 -24.69 3.07
C SER A 347 -15.38 -23.77 4.17
N MET A 348 -16.47 -23.04 3.92
CA MET A 348 -17.13 -22.15 4.88
C MET A 348 -18.25 -22.84 5.69
N GLY A 349 -18.40 -24.16 5.55
CA GLY A 349 -19.32 -24.95 6.38
C GLY A 349 -20.79 -24.82 6.00
N ALA A 350 -21.12 -24.66 4.71
CA ALA A 350 -22.49 -24.74 4.22
C ALA A 350 -23.17 -26.06 4.67
N SER A 351 -24.44 -26.01 5.05
CA SER A 351 -25.21 -27.21 5.44
C SER A 351 -25.50 -28.11 4.24
N GLU A 352 -25.76 -27.51 3.08
CA GLU A 352 -26.12 -28.19 1.84
C GLU A 352 -25.76 -27.29 0.65
N VAL A 353 -25.21 -27.88 -0.43
CA VAL A 353 -25.06 -27.22 -1.73
C VAL A 353 -26.16 -27.76 -2.65
N ILE A 354 -27.19 -26.93 -2.86
CA ILE A 354 -28.42 -27.29 -3.58
C ILE A 354 -28.08 -27.68 -5.03
N ASP A 355 -28.64 -28.80 -5.48
CA ASP A 355 -28.61 -29.18 -6.90
C ASP A 355 -29.60 -28.30 -7.70
N PRO A 356 -29.13 -27.48 -8.66
CA PRO A 356 -30.02 -26.63 -9.46
C PRO A 356 -30.86 -27.41 -10.47
N SER A 357 -30.58 -28.69 -10.75
CA SER A 357 -31.24 -29.49 -11.79
C SER A 357 -32.78 -29.41 -11.80
N PRO A 358 -33.49 -29.44 -10.65
CA PRO A 358 -34.95 -29.34 -10.61
C PRO A 358 -35.51 -27.96 -11.00
N PHE A 359 -34.67 -26.92 -10.96
CA PHE A 359 -35.08 -25.52 -11.09
C PHE A 359 -34.62 -24.87 -12.40
N LEU A 360 -33.73 -25.55 -13.15
CA LEU A 360 -33.10 -25.00 -14.36
C LEU A 360 -34.13 -24.53 -15.39
N THR A 361 -33.96 -23.28 -15.80
CA THR A 361 -34.69 -22.71 -16.94
C THR A 361 -34.06 -23.18 -18.26
N THR A 362 -34.86 -23.34 -19.31
CA THR A 362 -34.42 -23.84 -20.61
C THR A 362 -33.22 -23.07 -21.18
N GLY A 363 -32.13 -23.81 -21.47
CA GLY A 363 -30.88 -23.27 -22.01
C GLY A 363 -29.80 -22.97 -20.98
N LEU A 364 -30.03 -23.24 -19.69
CA LEU A 364 -28.98 -23.27 -18.67
C LEU A 364 -28.54 -24.72 -18.42
N GLU A 365 -27.25 -24.89 -18.14
CA GLU A 365 -26.67 -26.20 -17.83
C GLU A 365 -26.31 -26.30 -16.35
N THR A 366 -26.23 -27.52 -15.86
CA THR A 366 -25.66 -27.87 -14.55
C THR A 366 -24.68 -29.02 -14.74
N SER A 367 -23.69 -29.08 -13.87
CA SER A 367 -22.84 -30.26 -13.75
C SER A 367 -23.18 -31.00 -12.46
N THR A 368 -23.48 -32.29 -12.60
CA THR A 368 -23.76 -33.22 -11.49
C THR A 368 -22.62 -33.33 -10.48
N ASP A 369 -21.40 -32.97 -10.89
CA ASP A 369 -20.22 -33.05 -10.03
C ASP A 369 -20.11 -31.83 -9.11
N CYS A 370 -20.62 -30.66 -9.54
CA CYS A 370 -20.44 -29.40 -8.84
C CYS A 370 -21.70 -28.70 -8.34
N ASN A 371 -22.91 -29.21 -8.65
CA ASN A 371 -24.19 -28.62 -8.21
C ASN A 371 -24.20 -27.09 -8.39
N ALA A 372 -23.82 -26.64 -9.58
CA ALA A 372 -23.69 -25.22 -9.91
C ALA A 372 -24.46 -24.92 -11.20
N ILE A 373 -25.10 -23.74 -11.24
CA ILE A 373 -25.64 -23.20 -12.49
C ILE A 373 -24.46 -22.74 -13.33
N ILE A 374 -24.35 -23.26 -14.56
CA ILE A 374 -23.28 -22.93 -15.49
C ILE A 374 -23.81 -21.92 -16.50
N ALA A 375 -23.24 -20.73 -16.49
CA ALA A 375 -23.51 -19.71 -17.49
C ALA A 375 -22.52 -19.84 -18.66
N SER A 376 -23.05 -19.95 -19.89
CA SER A 376 -22.26 -19.98 -21.11
C SER A 376 -22.56 -18.73 -21.93
N PHE A 377 -21.62 -17.79 -21.94
CA PHE A 377 -21.62 -16.62 -22.83
C PHE A 377 -20.18 -16.20 -23.15
N PRO A 378 -19.91 -15.70 -24.37
CA PRO A 378 -18.58 -15.30 -24.79
C PRO A 378 -18.08 -14.10 -23.96
N HIS A 379 -16.82 -14.15 -23.51
CA HIS A 379 -16.19 -13.04 -22.80
C HIS A 379 -16.09 -11.80 -23.71
N ALA A 380 -16.40 -10.63 -23.14
CA ALA A 380 -16.56 -9.34 -23.81
C ALA A 380 -15.24 -8.71 -24.28
N SER A 381 -14.34 -9.49 -24.87
CA SER A 381 -13.18 -8.95 -25.58
C SER A 381 -13.58 -8.12 -26.82
N SER A 382 -14.86 -8.17 -27.21
CA SER A 382 -15.50 -7.38 -28.26
C SER A 382 -17.03 -7.51 -28.16
N PRO A 383 -17.71 -6.91 -27.16
CA PRO A 383 -19.16 -7.06 -27.05
C PRO A 383 -19.82 -6.42 -28.29
N THR A 384 -20.54 -7.23 -29.05
CA THR A 384 -21.54 -6.73 -29.98
C THR A 384 -22.85 -6.54 -29.22
N ALA A 385 -23.71 -5.63 -29.70
CA ALA A 385 -25.06 -5.47 -29.13
C ALA A 385 -25.84 -6.80 -29.06
N GLU A 386 -25.54 -7.73 -29.98
CA GLU A 386 -26.10 -9.09 -30.00
C GLU A 386 -25.59 -9.92 -28.80
N THR A 387 -24.27 -9.94 -28.55
CA THR A 387 -23.71 -10.68 -27.40
C THR A 387 -24.10 -10.10 -26.03
N GLU A 388 -24.31 -8.78 -25.95
CA GLU A 388 -24.79 -8.13 -24.73
C GLU A 388 -26.24 -8.54 -24.45
N ALA A 389 -27.11 -8.50 -25.48
CA ALA A 389 -28.49 -8.93 -25.35
C ALA A 389 -28.61 -10.42 -24.97
N GLU A 390 -27.77 -11.29 -25.53
CA GLU A 390 -27.69 -12.71 -25.15
C GLU A 390 -27.24 -12.89 -23.69
N THR A 391 -26.28 -12.08 -23.24
CA THR A 391 -25.80 -12.10 -21.85
C THR A 391 -26.89 -11.65 -20.90
N GLU A 392 -27.60 -10.55 -21.19
CA GLU A 392 -28.73 -10.07 -20.38
C GLU A 392 -29.85 -11.10 -20.29
N GLN A 393 -30.23 -11.72 -21.41
CA GLN A 393 -31.22 -12.81 -21.41
C GLN A 393 -30.78 -13.99 -20.55
N THR A 394 -29.48 -14.32 -20.56
CA THR A 394 -28.91 -15.37 -19.72
C THR A 394 -28.99 -15.00 -18.23
N MET A 395 -28.68 -13.75 -17.86
CA MET A 395 -28.80 -13.28 -16.47
C MET A 395 -30.24 -13.33 -15.94
N VAL A 396 -31.23 -12.97 -16.77
CA VAL A 396 -32.65 -13.07 -16.40
C VAL A 396 -33.06 -14.54 -16.15
N LYS A 397 -32.59 -15.48 -16.98
CA LYS A 397 -32.86 -16.92 -16.78
C LYS A 397 -32.20 -17.45 -15.51
N ILE A 398 -30.99 -16.96 -15.19
CA ILE A 398 -30.29 -17.32 -13.95
C ILE A 398 -31.09 -16.83 -12.75
N ALA A 399 -31.54 -15.57 -12.74
CA ALA A 399 -32.37 -15.02 -11.67
C ALA A 399 -33.68 -15.84 -11.47
N GLN A 400 -34.35 -16.20 -12.56
CA GLN A 400 -35.56 -17.04 -12.50
C GLN A 400 -35.30 -18.43 -11.91
N THR A 401 -34.14 -19.02 -12.20
CA THR A 401 -33.74 -20.33 -11.68
C THR A 401 -33.42 -20.24 -10.18
N VAL A 402 -32.68 -19.21 -9.77
CA VAL A 402 -32.35 -18.94 -8.36
C VAL A 402 -33.62 -18.73 -7.53
N ASN A 403 -34.55 -17.90 -8.01
CA ASN A 403 -35.78 -17.58 -7.27
C ASN A 403 -36.76 -18.76 -7.14
N ARG A 404 -36.55 -19.86 -7.86
CA ARG A 404 -37.32 -21.11 -7.73
C ARG A 404 -36.73 -22.08 -6.72
N SER A 405 -35.49 -21.84 -6.28
CA SER A 405 -34.81 -22.66 -5.29
C SER A 405 -35.18 -22.27 -3.86
N ASP A 406 -34.92 -23.16 -2.90
CA ASP A 406 -35.05 -22.92 -1.47
C ASP A 406 -33.72 -22.51 -0.82
N ALA A 407 -32.86 -21.83 -1.57
CA ALA A 407 -31.55 -21.39 -1.11
C ALA A 407 -31.64 -20.19 -0.17
N ASP A 408 -30.88 -20.21 0.93
CA ASP A 408 -30.72 -19.06 1.81
C ASP A 408 -29.64 -18.10 1.29
N VAL A 409 -28.62 -18.66 0.62
CA VAL A 409 -27.44 -17.94 0.15
C VAL A 409 -27.11 -18.33 -1.29
N LEU A 410 -26.79 -17.34 -2.11
CA LEU A 410 -26.30 -17.51 -3.47
C LEU A 410 -24.83 -17.11 -3.55
N ILE A 411 -23.96 -18.03 -3.97
CA ILE A 411 -22.56 -17.74 -4.27
C ILE A 411 -22.40 -17.52 -5.77
N VAL A 412 -21.95 -16.32 -6.15
CA VAL A 412 -21.78 -15.89 -7.54
C VAL A 412 -20.29 -15.81 -7.88
N SER A 413 -19.85 -16.62 -8.83
CA SER A 413 -18.50 -16.59 -9.43
C SER A 413 -18.51 -16.05 -10.86
N LEU A 414 -19.41 -15.11 -11.14
CA LEU A 414 -19.57 -14.41 -12.43
C LEU A 414 -19.13 -12.94 -12.31
N PRO A 415 -18.66 -12.33 -13.41
CA PRO A 415 -18.29 -10.91 -13.43
C PRO A 415 -19.50 -9.96 -13.36
N ASN A 416 -20.69 -10.44 -13.74
CA ASN A 416 -21.89 -9.63 -13.87
C ASN A 416 -22.83 -9.79 -12.68
N ASP A 417 -23.42 -8.68 -12.25
CA ASP A 417 -24.53 -8.71 -11.30
C ASP A 417 -25.76 -9.38 -11.93
N ILE A 418 -26.52 -10.08 -11.08
CA ILE A 418 -27.72 -10.79 -11.48
C ILE A 418 -28.93 -10.00 -10.97
N PRO A 419 -29.57 -9.16 -11.81
CA PRO A 419 -30.72 -8.38 -11.38
C PRO A 419 -31.94 -9.26 -11.12
N GLY A 420 -32.78 -8.86 -10.16
CA GLY A 420 -34.09 -9.51 -9.93
C GLY A 420 -34.04 -10.78 -9.08
N ILE A 421 -32.97 -11.00 -8.31
CA ILE A 421 -32.94 -12.03 -7.26
C ILE A 421 -33.86 -11.63 -6.10
N ASP A 422 -34.56 -12.60 -5.53
CA ASP A 422 -35.39 -12.41 -4.33
C ASP A 422 -34.55 -11.83 -3.17
N PRO A 423 -34.93 -10.68 -2.57
CA PRO A 423 -34.21 -10.09 -1.44
C PRO A 423 -34.04 -11.00 -0.22
N SER A 424 -34.83 -12.07 -0.08
CA SER A 424 -34.64 -13.05 0.99
C SER A 424 -33.39 -13.92 0.81
N ILE A 425 -32.87 -14.02 -0.41
CA ILE A 425 -31.67 -14.80 -0.74
C ILE A 425 -30.45 -13.88 -0.62
N GLN A 426 -29.54 -14.20 0.29
CA GLN A 426 -28.33 -13.43 0.47
C GLN A 426 -27.33 -13.71 -0.66
N VAL A 427 -26.98 -12.70 -1.45
CA VAL A 427 -26.03 -12.84 -2.56
C VAL A 427 -24.62 -12.52 -2.09
N LEU A 428 -23.70 -13.47 -2.27
CA LEU A 428 -22.28 -13.34 -1.98
C LEU A 428 -21.48 -13.52 -3.26
N TYR A 429 -20.60 -12.57 -3.54
CA TYR A 429 -19.71 -12.62 -4.70
C TYR A 429 -18.40 -13.25 -4.30
N THR A 430 -17.78 -13.94 -5.26
CA THR A 430 -16.49 -14.56 -5.09
C THR A 430 -15.54 -14.08 -6.17
N SER A 431 -14.29 -13.85 -5.78
CA SER A 431 -13.25 -13.51 -6.72
C SER A 431 -11.96 -14.29 -6.44
N PRO A 432 -11.25 -14.73 -7.49
CA PRO A 432 -9.98 -15.41 -7.35
C PRO A 432 -8.87 -14.43 -6.94
N GLU A 433 -8.21 -14.69 -5.83
CA GLU A 433 -7.12 -13.85 -5.31
C GLU A 433 -5.83 -14.63 -5.12
N ILE A 434 -4.71 -13.93 -5.31
CA ILE A 434 -3.40 -14.53 -5.13
C ILE A 434 -3.08 -14.67 -3.65
N VAL A 435 -2.69 -15.87 -3.26
CA VAL A 435 -2.22 -16.22 -1.92
C VAL A 435 -0.82 -16.82 -2.03
N GLU A 436 0.10 -16.32 -1.22
CA GLU A 436 1.42 -16.92 -1.00
C GLU A 436 1.36 -17.76 0.28
N ASP A 437 1.92 -18.97 0.26
CA ASP A 437 2.02 -19.80 1.47
C ASP A 437 3.06 -19.15 2.41
N GLU A 438 2.67 -18.83 3.65
CA GLU A 438 3.56 -18.22 4.65
C GLU A 438 4.81 -19.08 4.94
N THR A 439 4.80 -20.37 4.63
CA THR A 439 5.95 -21.28 4.83
C THR A 439 7.14 -21.02 3.90
N ASP A 440 6.98 -20.25 2.84
CA ASP A 440 8.09 -19.79 1.98
C ASP A 440 8.64 -18.41 2.42
N CYS A 441 8.03 -17.80 3.45
CA CYS A 441 8.50 -16.61 4.14
C CYS A 441 8.99 -17.01 5.55
N ASP A 442 10.31 -17.16 5.68
CA ASP A 442 11.05 -17.26 6.95
C ASP A 442 10.81 -18.51 7.81
N SER A 443 11.50 -19.60 7.42
CA SER A 443 12.06 -20.54 8.39
C SER A 443 13.32 -21.19 7.82
N GLU A 444 14.47 -20.52 7.92
CA GLU A 444 15.78 -21.15 8.12
C GLU A 444 16.89 -20.07 8.28
N GLU A 445 17.59 -20.16 9.41
CA GLU A 445 18.84 -19.46 9.82
C GLU A 445 18.78 -17.98 10.24
N LEU A 446 18.37 -17.76 11.49
CA LEU A 446 19.08 -16.84 12.39
C LEU A 446 19.52 -17.63 13.62
N ASP A 447 20.58 -18.42 13.44
CA ASP A 447 21.20 -19.18 14.52
C ASP A 447 21.73 -18.24 15.60
N LEU A 448 21.14 -18.39 16.79
CA LEU A 448 21.76 -18.03 18.05
C LEU A 448 22.99 -18.93 18.27
N ALA A 449 24.19 -18.38 18.04
CA ALA A 449 25.42 -18.96 18.55
C ALA A 449 26.29 -17.90 19.24
N SER A 450 26.25 -17.94 20.58
CA SER A 450 27.38 -17.76 21.50
C SER A 450 28.60 -16.95 21.01
N TYR A 451 28.78 -15.75 21.55
CA TYR A 451 30.13 -15.20 21.75
C TYR A 451 30.35 -14.85 23.22
N SER A 452 30.81 -15.87 23.94
CA SER A 452 31.62 -15.72 25.13
C SER A 452 32.93 -15.02 24.79
N SER A 453 33.21 -13.94 25.51
CA SER A 453 34.53 -13.52 26.01
C SER A 453 35.79 -14.10 25.33
N THR A 454 36.58 -13.24 24.68
CA THR A 454 37.93 -12.86 25.14
C THR A 454 38.54 -11.82 24.21
N SER A 455 38.75 -10.63 24.75
CA SER A 455 39.59 -9.57 24.20
C SER A 455 41.04 -9.82 24.56
N THR A 456 41.93 -9.89 23.56
CA THR A 456 43.37 -9.67 23.75
C THR A 456 43.74 -8.34 23.13
N PHE A 457 44.27 -7.47 23.98
CA PHE A 457 44.89 -6.18 23.69
C PHE A 457 45.92 -6.27 22.55
N ASN A 458 45.99 -5.23 21.71
CA ASN A 458 47.23 -4.47 21.56
C ASN A 458 47.01 -3.07 20.95
N SER A 459 47.62 -2.11 21.63
CA SER A 459 47.70 -0.67 21.39
C SER A 459 48.77 -0.28 20.37
N SER A 460 48.58 0.85 19.67
CA SER A 460 49.56 1.94 19.37
C SER A 460 49.11 2.74 18.12
N SER A 461 48.57 3.95 18.31
CA SER A 461 49.23 5.26 18.11
C SER A 461 49.72 5.57 16.69
N ASN A 462 49.14 6.58 16.03
CA ASN A 462 49.87 7.78 15.63
C ASN A 462 49.01 8.90 15.00
N PHE A 463 49.56 10.10 15.15
CA PHE A 463 49.02 11.45 15.04
C PHE A 463 49.05 12.07 13.62
N ASN A 464 48.41 13.25 13.52
CA ASN A 464 48.57 14.38 12.57
C ASN A 464 47.64 14.40 11.34
N SER A 465 47.17 15.52 10.78
CA SER A 465 46.87 16.91 11.21
C SER A 465 46.38 17.67 9.96
N SER A 466 45.51 18.67 10.15
CA SER A 466 45.28 19.89 9.33
C SER A 466 44.59 19.89 7.94
N ALA A 467 43.52 20.70 7.90
CA ALA A 467 43.21 21.80 6.96
C ALA A 467 42.32 21.58 5.71
N SER A 468 41.10 22.14 5.84
CA SER A 468 40.34 23.02 4.91
C SER A 468 40.08 22.62 3.45
N GLY A 469 38.80 22.63 3.06
CA GLY A 469 38.39 22.80 1.65
C GLY A 469 36.96 22.34 1.37
N ILE A 470 36.09 23.30 1.06
CA ILE A 470 34.69 23.16 0.63
C ILE A 470 34.55 22.21 -0.57
N ASN A 471 33.55 21.31 -0.53
CA ASN A 471 32.70 21.02 -1.70
C ASN A 471 31.45 20.21 -1.32
N SER A 472 30.30 20.75 -1.69
CA SER A 472 29.01 20.08 -1.76
C SER A 472 29.07 18.93 -2.76
N SER A 473 28.90 17.69 -2.29
CA SER A 473 28.75 16.52 -3.17
C SER A 473 27.52 15.70 -2.76
N SER A 474 26.70 15.47 -3.77
CA SER A 474 25.64 14.47 -3.86
C SER A 474 26.03 13.16 -3.17
N VAL A 475 25.23 12.72 -2.20
CA VAL A 475 25.36 11.42 -1.56
C VAL A 475 25.01 10.34 -2.60
N SER A 476 26.03 9.86 -3.31
CA SER A 476 26.00 8.59 -4.00
C SER A 476 26.06 7.48 -2.94
N ILE A 477 24.93 6.82 -2.71
CA ILE A 477 24.85 5.61 -1.89
C ILE A 477 25.55 4.50 -2.69
N THR A 478 26.85 4.32 -2.46
CA THR A 478 27.55 3.09 -2.84
C THR A 478 27.22 2.04 -1.79
N SER A 479 26.28 1.17 -2.11
CA SER A 479 25.98 -0.04 -1.33
C SER A 479 27.20 -0.95 -1.33
N SER A 480 27.81 -1.12 -0.17
CA SER A 480 28.76 -2.20 0.12
C SER A 480 28.09 -3.54 -0.18
N SER A 481 28.75 -4.34 -1.03
CA SER A 481 28.37 -5.68 -1.43
C SER A 481 28.40 -6.65 -0.24
N GLY A 482 27.28 -6.73 0.49
CA GLY A 482 26.88 -7.94 1.20
C GLY A 482 25.95 -8.73 0.28
N ILE A 483 26.21 -10.03 0.12
CA ILE A 483 25.34 -10.95 -0.63
C ILE A 483 24.01 -11.02 0.12
N GLN A 484 23.05 -10.16 -0.24
CA GLN A 484 21.66 -10.32 0.15
C GLN A 484 21.10 -11.50 -0.65
N SER A 485 20.63 -12.53 0.03
CA SER A 485 19.82 -13.58 -0.58
C SER A 485 18.65 -12.92 -1.31
N GLU A 486 18.55 -13.16 -2.61
CA GLU A 486 17.51 -12.53 -3.43
C GLU A 486 16.12 -13.07 -3.04
N PRO A 487 15.08 -12.23 -3.03
CA PRO A 487 13.79 -12.60 -2.46
C PRO A 487 13.11 -13.75 -3.21
N LYS A 488 12.73 -14.80 -2.46
CA LYS A 488 12.07 -16.02 -2.96
C LYS A 488 10.57 -15.84 -3.23
N SER A 489 9.93 -14.82 -2.63
CA SER A 489 8.50 -14.52 -2.76
C SER A 489 8.22 -13.20 -3.48
N ILE A 490 7.00 -13.01 -3.99
CA ILE A 490 6.55 -11.75 -4.59
C ILE A 490 6.48 -10.68 -3.50
N TYR A 491 6.03 -11.01 -2.29
CA TYR A 491 6.11 -10.09 -1.15
C TYR A 491 7.53 -9.56 -0.93
N GLY A 492 8.52 -10.47 -0.92
CA GLY A 492 9.93 -10.11 -0.81
C GLY A 492 10.40 -9.21 -1.96
N TRP A 493 9.96 -9.46 -3.20
CA TRP A 493 10.26 -8.59 -4.33
C TRP A 493 9.60 -7.21 -4.22
N LEU A 494 8.39 -7.14 -3.64
CA LEU A 494 7.67 -5.89 -3.41
C LEU A 494 8.24 -5.07 -2.25
N SER A 495 8.95 -5.70 -1.31
CA SER A 495 9.51 -5.05 -0.10
C SER A 495 10.40 -3.83 -0.41
N LYS A 496 11.10 -3.86 -1.55
CA LYS A 496 11.91 -2.73 -2.04
C LYS A 496 11.10 -1.45 -2.29
N PHE A 497 9.78 -1.56 -2.39
CA PHE A 497 8.87 -0.43 -2.57
C PHE A 497 8.15 -0.02 -1.28
N PHE A 498 8.41 -0.65 -0.13
CA PHE A 498 7.72 -0.29 1.12
C PHE A 498 8.28 1.02 1.69
N ILE A 499 9.57 1.28 1.52
CA ILE A 499 10.25 2.46 2.10
C ILE A 499 9.75 3.73 1.42
N SER A 500 8.92 4.50 2.12
CA SER A 500 8.50 5.83 1.67
C SER A 500 9.67 6.80 1.79
N ALA A 501 9.97 7.53 0.72
CA ALA A 501 10.92 8.63 0.75
C ALA A 501 10.29 9.92 1.33
N GLN A 502 8.99 9.90 1.67
CA GLN A 502 8.32 11.06 2.24
C GLN A 502 8.72 11.24 3.72
N LYS A 503 9.21 12.44 4.04
CA LYS A 503 9.49 12.84 5.41
C LYS A 503 8.18 13.14 6.16
N PRO A 504 8.07 12.84 7.47
CA PRO A 504 6.92 13.24 8.27
C PRO A 504 6.70 14.76 8.21
N PRO A 505 5.44 15.24 8.16
CA PRO A 505 5.12 16.66 7.92
C PRO A 505 5.68 17.59 9.00
N LEU A 506 5.80 17.12 10.25
CA LEU A 506 6.32 17.89 11.38
C LEU A 506 7.79 17.59 11.71
N GLN A 507 8.48 16.78 10.90
CA GLN A 507 9.88 16.42 11.17
C GLN A 507 10.75 17.67 11.34
N THR A 508 10.75 18.55 10.34
CA THR A 508 11.58 19.78 10.35
C THR A 508 11.18 20.73 11.47
N HIS A 509 9.91 20.76 11.86
CA HIS A 509 9.46 21.57 13.00
C HIS A 509 10.11 21.11 14.30
N PHE A 510 10.03 19.82 14.63
CA PHE A 510 10.60 19.30 15.87
C PHE A 510 12.14 19.28 15.85
N GLU A 511 12.78 19.10 14.69
CA GLU A 511 14.22 19.30 14.54
C GLU A 511 14.62 20.75 14.91
N ALA A 512 13.88 21.75 14.42
CA ALA A 512 14.12 23.15 14.76
C ALA A 512 13.85 23.46 16.25
N GLN A 513 12.84 22.84 16.87
CA GLN A 513 12.60 22.99 18.30
C GLN A 513 13.76 22.44 19.15
N VAL A 514 14.36 21.32 18.74
CA VAL A 514 15.58 20.80 19.38
C VAL A 514 16.72 21.81 19.27
N ASP A 515 16.93 22.41 18.10
CA ASP A 515 17.97 23.45 17.91
C ASP A 515 17.77 24.65 18.83
N ILE A 516 16.52 25.14 18.98
CA ILE A 516 16.19 26.25 19.87
C ILE A 516 16.50 25.88 21.33
N LEU A 517 16.06 24.71 21.79
CA LEU A 517 16.28 24.26 23.17
C LEU A 517 17.76 24.07 23.49
N LEU A 518 18.55 23.49 22.57
CA LEU A 518 20.00 23.36 22.72
C LEU A 518 20.69 24.72 22.73
N SER A 519 20.30 25.64 21.83
CA SER A 519 20.88 26.99 21.76
C SER A 519 20.60 27.78 23.04
N MET A 520 19.38 27.69 23.58
CA MET A 520 19.04 28.29 24.88
C MET A 520 19.84 27.65 26.01
N ALA A 521 19.95 26.31 26.02
CA ALA A 521 20.74 25.58 27.01
C ALA A 521 22.21 26.03 27.01
N GLU A 522 22.85 26.11 25.83
CA GLU A 522 24.22 26.60 25.69
C GLU A 522 24.38 28.06 26.13
N SER A 523 23.41 28.91 25.82
CA SER A 523 23.45 30.34 26.20
C SER A 523 23.40 30.50 27.71
N THR A 524 22.53 29.74 28.39
CA THR A 524 22.47 29.75 29.87
C THR A 524 23.78 29.28 30.51
N ASP A 525 24.52 28.36 29.88
CA ASP A 525 25.82 27.90 30.39
C ASP A 525 26.92 28.96 30.23
N LYS A 526 26.83 29.82 29.22
CA LYS A 526 27.83 30.87 28.94
C LYS A 526 27.53 32.18 29.68
N GLU A 527 26.27 32.60 29.71
CA GLU A 527 25.88 33.95 30.16
C GLU A 527 25.31 33.98 31.59
N LEU A 528 24.66 32.91 32.04
CA LEU A 528 24.01 32.81 33.35
C LEU A 528 24.74 31.82 34.27
N TYR A 529 26.07 31.73 34.13
CA TYR A 529 26.90 30.76 34.83
C TYR A 529 26.91 30.99 36.34
N VAL A 530 25.98 30.34 37.04
CA VAL A 530 26.00 30.14 38.49
C VAL A 530 25.95 28.62 38.70
N THR A 531 27.03 28.04 39.24
CA THR A 531 27.21 26.59 39.38
C THR A 531 26.08 25.88 40.12
N ASN A 532 25.33 26.58 40.97
CA ASN A 532 24.21 26.04 41.73
C ASN A 532 22.86 26.06 40.97
N ASN A 533 22.77 26.70 39.80
CA ASN A 533 21.49 26.92 39.10
C ASN A 533 21.37 26.20 37.75
N THR A 534 22.38 25.44 37.30
CA THR A 534 22.34 24.78 35.98
C THR A 534 21.17 23.81 35.86
N SER A 535 20.86 23.02 36.89
CA SER A 535 19.69 22.11 36.88
C SER A 535 18.37 22.88 36.88
N ALA A 536 18.25 23.91 37.72
CA ALA A 536 17.07 24.77 37.79
C ALA A 536 16.79 25.49 36.47
N ASN A 537 17.84 25.92 35.75
CA ASN A 537 17.73 26.53 34.43
C ASN A 537 17.21 25.52 33.39
N ARG A 538 17.69 24.27 33.41
CA ARG A 538 17.20 23.21 32.49
C ARG A 538 15.74 22.85 32.76
N GLU A 539 15.35 22.78 34.03
CA GLU A 539 13.95 22.61 34.43
C GLU A 539 13.08 23.80 33.99
N ALA A 540 13.56 25.03 34.13
CA ALA A 540 12.85 26.22 33.65
C ALA A 540 12.64 26.21 32.12
N LEU A 541 13.67 25.82 31.35
CA LEU A 541 13.55 25.68 29.89
C LEU A 541 12.54 24.60 29.50
N CYS A 542 12.56 23.46 30.19
CA CYS A 542 11.57 22.40 29.96
C CYS A 542 10.14 22.87 30.29
N ARG A 543 9.96 23.58 31.41
CA ARG A 543 8.66 24.17 31.79
C ARG A 543 8.17 25.19 30.76
N LEU A 544 9.05 26.06 30.26
CA LEU A 544 8.71 27.05 29.23
C LEU A 544 8.24 26.37 27.93
N PHE A 545 8.97 25.33 27.50
CA PHE A 545 8.58 24.54 26.33
C PHE A 545 7.22 23.87 26.55
N LEU A 546 7.02 23.14 27.64
CA LEU A 546 5.77 22.43 27.88
C LEU A 546 4.58 23.38 28.05
N SER A 547 4.76 24.51 28.75
CA SER A 547 3.69 25.49 28.98
C SER A 547 3.19 26.14 27.69
N SER A 548 4.05 26.26 26.67
CA SER A 548 3.66 26.81 25.36
C SER A 548 3.02 25.78 24.42
N HIS A 549 3.06 24.50 24.78
CA HIS A 549 2.75 23.37 23.90
C HIS A 549 1.66 22.43 24.46
N LEU A 550 1.15 22.72 25.66
CA LEU A 550 0.03 22.00 26.27
C LEU A 550 -1.29 22.77 26.09
N PRO A 551 -2.45 22.08 26.13
CA PRO A 551 -3.75 22.74 26.04
C PRO A 551 -3.98 23.73 27.19
N SER A 552 -4.80 24.77 26.95
CA SER A 552 -5.03 25.88 27.90
C SER A 552 -5.68 25.50 29.25
N GLY A 553 -6.03 24.22 29.45
CA GLY A 553 -6.51 23.68 30.72
C GLY A 553 -5.43 23.01 31.57
N PHE A 554 -4.16 23.07 31.16
CA PHE A 554 -3.03 22.50 31.89
C PHE A 554 -1.95 23.55 32.13
N ARG A 555 -1.43 23.60 33.37
CA ARG A 555 -0.23 24.38 33.71
C ARG A 555 0.93 23.46 34.08
N VAL A 556 2.13 24.01 33.96
CA VAL A 556 3.36 23.36 34.39
C VAL A 556 3.90 24.05 35.63
N THR A 557 4.12 23.28 36.70
CA THR A 557 4.51 23.80 38.02
C THR A 557 5.59 22.93 38.68
N THR A 558 6.00 23.32 39.89
CA THR A 558 6.91 22.60 40.79
C THR A 558 6.25 22.39 42.14
N GLY A 559 6.56 21.28 42.82
CA GLY A 559 6.05 21.06 44.17
C GLY A 559 6.13 19.60 44.60
N GLU A 560 5.36 19.27 45.63
CA GLU A 560 5.19 17.92 46.14
C GLU A 560 3.76 17.46 45.83
N ILE A 561 3.61 16.18 45.47
CA ILE A 561 2.31 15.59 45.14
C ILE A 561 1.87 14.74 46.32
N ILE A 562 0.60 14.90 46.73
CA ILE A 562 -0.04 14.09 47.77
C ILE A 562 -1.25 13.36 47.20
N ASP A 563 -1.53 12.14 47.67
CA ASP A 563 -2.77 11.43 47.38
C ASP A 563 -3.67 11.34 48.63
N ALA A 564 -4.93 10.94 48.42
CA ALA A 564 -5.93 10.86 49.49
C ALA A 564 -5.61 9.77 50.53
N SER A 565 -4.70 8.83 50.22
CA SER A 565 -4.25 7.78 51.14
C SER A 565 -3.10 8.25 52.04
N GLY A 566 -2.67 9.51 51.93
CA GLY A 566 -1.58 10.10 52.70
C GLY A 566 -0.18 9.81 52.15
N ASN A 567 -0.07 9.22 50.95
CA ASN A 567 1.22 9.07 50.29
C ASN A 567 1.66 10.43 49.72
N HIS A 568 2.96 10.69 49.74
CA HIS A 568 3.54 11.93 49.22
C HIS A 568 4.80 11.66 48.39
N SER A 569 5.03 12.51 47.39
CA SER A 569 6.28 12.55 46.65
C SER A 569 7.30 13.46 47.33
N SER A 570 8.57 13.35 46.91
CA SER A 570 9.55 14.43 47.13
C SER A 570 9.25 15.64 46.25
N GLN A 571 9.98 16.74 46.43
CA GLN A 571 9.90 17.92 45.57
C GLN A 571 10.32 17.56 44.12
N LEU A 572 9.48 17.95 43.15
CA LEU A 572 9.67 17.66 41.72
C LEU A 572 9.79 18.96 40.91
N GLY A 573 10.66 18.92 39.89
CA GLY A 573 11.03 20.07 39.05
C GLY A 573 10.02 20.41 37.93
N VAL A 574 9.28 19.43 37.42
CA VAL A 574 8.32 19.62 36.33
C VAL A 574 7.10 18.73 36.55
N ILE A 575 5.98 19.34 36.94
CA ILE A 575 4.68 18.69 37.15
C ILE A 575 3.66 19.35 36.23
N ILE A 576 2.95 18.55 35.44
CA ILE A 576 1.85 19.01 34.59
C ILE A 576 0.54 18.72 35.30
N VAL A 577 -0.23 19.77 35.59
CA VAL A 577 -1.48 19.67 36.35
C VAL A 577 -2.65 20.27 35.58
N ASN A 578 -3.82 19.69 35.75
CA ASN A 578 -5.07 20.24 35.23
C ASN A 578 -5.48 21.45 36.06
N ASP A 579 -5.70 22.58 35.40
CA ASP A 579 -6.02 23.87 36.02
C ASP A 579 -7.41 23.95 36.61
N SER A 580 -8.27 22.99 36.29
CA SER A 580 -9.59 22.86 36.91
C SER A 580 -9.53 22.38 38.36
N GLY A 581 -8.37 21.90 38.82
CA GLY A 581 -8.15 21.45 40.20
C GLY A 581 -7.87 22.61 41.17
N PRO A 582 -8.18 22.44 42.47
CA PRO A 582 -7.99 23.47 43.47
C PRO A 582 -6.51 23.74 43.76
N LEU A 583 -6.20 25.00 44.02
CA LEU A 583 -4.86 25.44 44.40
C LEU A 583 -4.74 25.47 45.92
N MET A 584 -3.79 24.74 46.49
CA MET A 584 -3.59 24.63 47.94
C MET A 584 -2.64 25.71 48.50
N THR A 585 -2.61 26.88 47.88
CA THR A 585 -1.81 28.03 48.34
C THR A 585 -2.60 29.34 48.27
N ILE A 586 -2.29 30.25 49.20
CA ILE A 586 -2.72 31.65 49.18
C ILE A 586 -1.63 32.52 48.51
N ASP A 587 -0.41 31.97 48.36
CA ASP A 587 0.73 32.67 47.77
C ASP A 587 0.70 32.59 46.24
N ASN A 588 0.50 33.73 45.59
CA ASN A 588 0.60 33.88 44.13
C ASN A 588 2.04 34.09 43.63
N THR A 589 3.03 34.21 44.52
CA THR A 589 4.44 34.43 44.15
C THR A 589 5.21 33.14 43.86
N SER A 590 4.56 31.98 44.00
CA SER A 590 5.17 30.64 43.82
C SER A 590 6.38 30.40 44.73
N SER A 591 6.52 31.16 45.82
CA SER A 591 7.63 31.06 46.76
C SER A 591 7.36 30.00 47.84
N VAL A 592 6.09 29.78 48.16
CA VAL A 592 5.63 28.72 49.06
C VAL A 592 5.35 27.45 48.27
N ILE A 593 6.06 26.37 48.61
CA ILE A 593 5.79 25.03 48.08
C ILE A 593 4.47 24.55 48.69
N ALA A 594 3.43 24.48 47.86
CA ALA A 594 2.14 23.94 48.27
C ALA A 594 1.93 22.53 47.73
N PRO A 595 1.19 21.68 48.47
CA PRO A 595 0.91 20.33 48.04
C PRO A 595 -0.02 20.33 46.82
N ILE A 596 0.29 19.48 45.86
CA ILE A 596 -0.49 19.26 44.64
C ILE A 596 -1.26 17.95 44.81
N LEU A 597 -2.57 18.00 44.61
CA LEU A 597 -3.39 16.79 44.70
C LEU A 597 -3.10 15.89 43.51
N ALA A 598 -2.79 14.61 43.77
CA ALA A 598 -2.53 13.60 42.74
C ALA A 598 -3.67 13.53 41.72
N ASP A 599 -4.91 13.80 42.16
CA ASP A 599 -6.13 13.86 41.33
C ASP A 599 -6.13 14.95 40.24
N SER A 600 -5.19 15.88 40.28
CA SER A 600 -5.02 16.92 39.27
C SER A 600 -3.80 16.70 38.37
N VAL A 601 -2.97 15.70 38.64
CA VAL A 601 -1.66 15.54 37.98
C VAL A 601 -1.77 14.66 36.74
N LEU A 602 -1.47 15.25 35.57
CA LEU A 602 -1.35 14.50 34.32
C LEU A 602 0.00 13.76 34.26
N ALA A 603 1.09 14.49 34.47
CA ALA A 603 2.42 13.99 34.22
C ALA A 603 3.51 14.63 35.09
N VAL A 604 4.62 13.92 35.29
CA VAL A 604 5.83 14.39 35.99
C VAL A 604 7.05 14.07 35.14
N LEU A 605 7.90 15.07 34.93
CA LEU A 605 9.15 14.91 34.19
C LEU A 605 10.36 15.23 35.08
N GLU A 606 11.32 14.31 35.10
CA GLU A 606 12.59 14.51 35.76
C GLU A 606 13.62 15.02 34.73
N VAL A 607 14.13 16.23 34.94
CA VAL A 607 15.05 16.89 33.99
C VAL A 607 16.50 16.75 34.46
N LYS A 608 17.40 16.35 33.55
CA LYS A 608 18.84 16.23 33.82
C LYS A 608 19.68 16.95 32.77
N THR A 609 20.74 17.62 33.20
CA THR A 609 21.70 18.24 32.27
C THR A 609 22.42 17.19 31.45
N SER A 610 22.92 16.13 32.10
CA SER A 610 23.58 15.01 31.45
C SER A 610 23.01 13.68 31.94
N MET A 611 22.84 12.72 31.04
CA MET A 611 22.28 11.41 31.37
C MET A 611 23.37 10.34 31.45
N THR A 612 23.62 9.87 32.67
CA THR A 612 24.50 8.75 33.05
C THR A 612 23.69 7.58 33.61
N CYS A 613 24.30 6.40 33.76
CA CYS A 613 23.62 5.24 34.35
C CYS A 613 23.14 5.51 35.78
N GLU A 614 23.94 6.20 36.58
CA GLU A 614 23.61 6.54 37.97
C GLU A 614 22.49 7.58 38.05
N THR A 615 22.58 8.64 37.24
CA THR A 615 21.55 9.69 37.21
C THR A 615 20.22 9.17 36.69
N LEU A 616 20.22 8.27 35.71
CA LEU A 616 19.01 7.60 35.23
C LEU A 616 18.39 6.71 36.33
N LYS A 617 19.19 5.86 36.99
CA LYS A 617 18.71 5.03 38.12
C LYS A 617 18.12 5.86 39.25
N LYS A 618 18.76 6.98 39.61
CA LYS A 618 18.28 7.92 40.63
C LYS A 618 16.95 8.55 40.21
N SER A 619 16.85 8.99 38.96
CA SER A 619 15.62 9.58 38.39
C SER A 619 14.46 8.59 38.41
N LEU A 620 14.70 7.34 37.97
CA LEU A 620 13.69 6.28 38.02
C LEU A 620 13.29 5.91 39.45
N SER A 621 14.23 5.89 40.40
CA SER A 621 13.91 5.66 41.81
C SER A 621 12.99 6.74 42.38
N GLN A 622 13.19 8.00 41.98
CA GLN A 622 12.32 9.11 42.37
C GLN A 622 10.95 9.00 41.71
N LEU A 623 10.88 8.75 40.39
CA LEU A 623 9.61 8.56 39.67
C LEU A 623 8.81 7.35 40.16
N ARG A 624 9.46 6.33 40.74
CA ARG A 624 8.76 5.20 41.37
C ARG A 624 7.82 5.66 42.48
N THR A 625 8.21 6.67 43.27
CA THR A 625 7.33 7.24 44.32
C THR A 625 6.10 7.91 43.73
N VAL A 626 6.25 8.58 42.58
CA VAL A 626 5.14 9.22 41.85
C VAL A 626 4.20 8.16 41.26
N LYS A 627 4.75 7.10 40.64
CA LYS A 627 3.95 6.01 40.06
C LYS A 627 3.18 5.21 41.12
N ALA A 628 3.68 5.21 42.36
CA ALA A 628 3.03 4.57 43.51
C ALA A 628 1.79 5.33 44.02
N LEU A 629 1.67 6.64 43.73
CA LEU A 629 0.51 7.43 44.11
C LEU A 629 -0.78 6.86 43.49
N MET A 630 -1.90 7.10 44.16
CA MET A 630 -3.22 6.56 43.80
C MET A 630 -4.20 7.66 43.37
N PRO A 631 -4.04 8.23 42.15
CA PRO A 631 -4.99 9.19 41.61
C PRO A 631 -6.28 8.53 41.12
N MET A 632 -7.36 9.32 40.99
CA MET A 632 -8.68 8.83 40.58
C MET A 632 -8.93 8.83 39.05
N HIS A 633 -7.89 8.88 38.22
CA HIS A 633 -8.02 9.08 36.76
C HIS A 633 -8.32 7.77 35.98
N GLY A 634 -9.23 6.94 36.48
CA GLY A 634 -9.39 5.55 36.01
C GLY A 634 -10.04 5.39 34.63
N THR A 635 -10.38 6.46 33.92
CA THR A 635 -11.16 6.37 32.68
C THR A 635 -10.67 7.31 31.57
N LEU A 636 -10.80 6.86 30.33
CA LEU A 636 -10.60 7.64 29.10
C LEU A 636 -11.93 7.85 28.38
N GLU A 637 -12.04 8.96 27.65
CA GLU A 637 -13.16 9.27 26.76
C GLU A 637 -12.70 9.13 25.30
N SER A 638 -13.40 8.29 24.53
CA SER A 638 -13.12 8.09 23.11
C SER A 638 -13.62 9.29 22.28
N PRO A 639 -13.14 9.46 21.03
CA PRO A 639 -13.65 10.49 20.13
C PRO A 639 -15.17 10.42 19.88
N ASP A 640 -15.75 9.23 20.03
CA ASP A 640 -17.20 8.98 19.88
C ASP A 640 -17.99 9.25 21.18
N GLY A 641 -17.32 9.70 22.25
CA GLY A 641 -17.91 10.00 23.56
C GLY A 641 -18.09 8.79 24.48
N HIS A 642 -17.57 7.61 24.11
CA HIS A 642 -17.64 6.42 24.97
C HIS A 642 -16.57 6.46 26.06
N ILE A 643 -16.97 6.13 27.28
CA ILE A 643 -16.05 6.06 28.43
C ILE A 643 -15.55 4.63 28.59
N ILE A 644 -14.23 4.47 28.58
CA ILE A 644 -13.56 3.19 28.82
C ILE A 644 -12.64 3.28 30.04
N GLU A 645 -12.31 2.14 30.65
CA GLU A 645 -11.26 2.11 31.67
C GLU A 645 -9.91 2.47 31.03
N ASP A 646 -9.12 3.29 31.73
CA ASP A 646 -7.78 3.67 31.28
C ASP A 646 -6.86 2.44 31.33
N PRO A 647 -6.32 1.96 30.20
CA PRO A 647 -5.41 0.82 30.19
C PRO A 647 -4.16 1.05 31.04
N LEU A 648 -3.75 2.30 31.25
CA LEU A 648 -2.63 2.67 32.13
C LEU A 648 -3.02 2.71 33.62
N GLY A 649 -4.25 2.29 33.97
CA GLY A 649 -4.77 2.27 35.33
C GLY A 649 -4.91 3.65 35.97
N GLY A 650 -5.05 4.70 35.16
CA GLY A 650 -5.12 6.09 35.61
C GLY A 650 -3.84 6.62 36.24
N LYS A 651 -2.71 5.91 36.10
CA LYS A 651 -1.43 6.30 36.70
C LYS A 651 -0.88 7.58 36.06
N ILE A 652 -0.20 8.38 36.89
CA ILE A 652 0.50 9.59 36.45
C ILE A 652 1.55 9.20 35.40
N ILE A 653 1.61 9.97 34.31
CA ILE A 653 2.61 9.77 33.25
C ILE A 653 3.95 10.28 33.75
N THR A 654 4.98 9.47 33.67
CA THR A 654 6.29 9.77 34.24
C THR A 654 7.35 9.73 33.14
N GLY A 655 8.28 10.69 33.15
CA GLY A 655 9.31 10.75 32.12
C GLY A 655 10.65 11.25 32.61
N VAL A 656 11.73 10.84 31.94
CA VAL A 656 13.07 11.41 32.14
C VAL A 656 13.45 12.18 30.90
N PHE A 657 13.91 13.41 31.06
CA PHE A 657 14.30 14.30 29.98
C PHE A 657 15.72 14.82 30.20
N ALA A 658 16.59 14.62 29.22
CA ALA A 658 17.99 15.03 29.32
C ALA A 658 18.50 15.74 28.07
N PHE A 659 19.51 16.59 28.26
CA PHE A 659 20.11 17.38 27.20
C PHE A 659 21.35 16.70 26.61
N ASN A 660 22.30 16.31 27.46
CA ASN A 660 23.60 15.80 27.02
C ASN A 660 23.78 14.29 27.29
N PRO A 661 24.19 13.48 26.31
CA PRO A 661 24.58 12.09 26.56
C PRO A 661 25.84 12.00 27.42
N SER A 662 25.95 10.93 28.21
CA SER A 662 27.25 10.39 28.61
C SER A 662 27.65 9.22 27.71
N ASN A 663 28.95 8.91 27.62
CA ASN A 663 29.43 7.75 26.87
C ASN A 663 28.70 6.46 27.32
N GLU A 664 28.30 5.63 26.35
CA GLU A 664 27.68 4.29 26.54
C GLU A 664 26.30 4.26 27.22
N ILE A 665 25.60 5.40 27.39
CA ILE A 665 24.29 5.36 28.05
C ILE A 665 23.24 4.63 27.20
N ASP A 666 23.22 4.85 25.89
CA ASP A 666 22.22 4.30 24.95
C ASP A 666 22.12 2.77 25.04
N SER A 667 23.26 2.07 25.01
CA SER A 667 23.30 0.61 25.10
C SER A 667 22.86 0.06 26.47
N LYS A 668 22.97 0.85 27.54
CA LYS A 668 22.66 0.44 28.92
C LYS A 668 21.23 0.75 29.36
N VAL A 669 20.50 1.59 28.62
CA VAL A 669 19.10 1.93 28.95
C VAL A 669 18.19 0.69 29.04
N PRO A 670 18.21 -0.28 28.10
CA PRO A 670 17.37 -1.48 28.18
C PRO A 670 17.58 -2.29 29.47
N ASP A 671 18.83 -2.45 29.90
CA ASP A 671 19.18 -3.17 31.13
C ASP A 671 18.70 -2.43 32.38
N ILE A 672 18.75 -1.10 32.37
CA ILE A 672 18.27 -0.27 33.48
C ILE A 672 16.74 -0.32 33.54
N ILE A 673 16.05 -0.19 32.42
CA ILE A 673 14.58 -0.27 32.35
C ILE A 673 14.08 -1.62 32.89
N LYS A 674 14.79 -2.71 32.58
CA LYS A 674 14.46 -4.05 33.12
C LYS A 674 14.44 -4.09 34.66
N LEU A 675 15.25 -3.26 35.34
CA LEU A 675 15.26 -3.14 36.80
C LEU A 675 14.16 -2.22 37.36
N TYR A 676 13.55 -1.40 36.49
CA TYR A 676 12.51 -0.42 36.82
C TYR A 676 11.31 -0.53 35.85
N PRO A 677 10.67 -1.71 35.75
CA PRO A 677 9.59 -1.92 34.79
C PRO A 677 8.41 -0.98 35.11
N PHE A 678 7.81 -0.41 34.06
CA PHE A 678 6.62 0.46 34.13
C PHE A 678 6.78 1.74 34.97
N VAL A 679 8.01 2.11 35.34
CA VAL A 679 8.26 3.31 36.17
C VAL A 679 8.26 4.60 35.36
N ALA A 680 8.77 4.58 34.13
CA ALA A 680 8.80 5.74 33.24
C ALA A 680 8.08 5.41 31.93
N ASP A 681 7.16 6.25 31.49
CA ASP A 681 6.47 6.15 30.21
C ASP A 681 7.40 6.55 29.05
N PHE A 682 8.37 7.44 29.30
CA PHE A 682 9.40 7.79 28.32
C PHE A 682 10.73 8.22 28.96
N ILE A 683 11.84 7.97 28.25
CA ILE A 683 13.19 8.44 28.58
C ILE A 683 13.75 9.06 27.32
N VAL A 684 13.94 10.38 27.30
CA VAL A 684 14.35 11.12 26.11
C VAL A 684 15.62 11.89 26.34
N LEU A 685 16.55 11.71 25.41
CA LEU A 685 17.76 12.49 25.26
C LEU A 685 17.64 13.32 23.99
N LEU A 686 17.57 14.64 24.16
CA LEU A 686 17.06 15.58 23.16
C LEU A 686 17.65 15.43 21.75
N ASP A 687 18.97 15.24 21.67
CA ASP A 687 19.73 15.19 20.40
C ASP A 687 20.28 13.81 20.05
N ALA A 688 19.72 12.73 20.62
CA ALA A 688 20.27 11.39 20.40
C ALA A 688 19.20 10.31 20.25
N PHE A 689 18.40 10.07 21.28
CA PHE A 689 17.43 8.97 21.28
C PHE A 689 16.28 9.19 22.27
N GLY A 690 15.21 8.42 22.09
CA GLY A 690 14.14 8.29 23.06
C GLY A 690 13.66 6.84 23.19
N TYR A 691 13.41 6.42 24.42
CA TYR A 691 12.76 5.16 24.75
C TYR A 691 11.35 5.44 25.23
N PHE A 692 10.36 4.72 24.70
CA PHE A 692 8.95 4.95 24.98
C PHE A 692 8.26 3.64 25.32
N SER A 693 7.41 3.66 26.35
CA SER A 693 6.57 2.54 26.74
C SER A 693 5.60 2.19 25.61
N VAL A 694 5.58 0.92 25.23
CA VAL A 694 4.67 0.40 24.19
C VAL A 694 3.22 0.55 24.62
N GLU A 695 2.93 0.39 25.90
CA GLU A 695 1.58 0.51 26.45
C GLU A 695 1.06 1.96 26.30
N THR A 696 1.87 2.93 26.68
CA THR A 696 1.56 4.36 26.55
C THR A 696 1.39 4.77 25.09
N LEU A 697 2.26 4.27 24.20
CA LEU A 697 2.15 4.50 22.75
C LEU A 697 0.87 3.91 22.17
N LYS A 698 0.50 2.69 22.56
CA LYS A 698 -0.74 2.03 22.11
C LYS A 698 -1.98 2.81 22.55
N VAL A 699 -2.01 3.31 23.79
CA VAL A 699 -3.11 4.15 24.30
C VAL A 699 -3.23 5.46 23.50
N CYS A 700 -2.11 6.01 23.03
CA CYS A 700 -2.10 7.18 22.16
C CYS A 700 -2.42 6.86 20.68
N GLY A 701 -2.81 5.62 20.35
CA GLY A 701 -3.14 5.20 18.99
C GLY A 701 -1.92 4.93 18.08
N PHE A 702 -0.72 4.86 18.65
CA PHE A 702 0.51 4.62 17.89
C PHE A 702 0.73 3.11 17.67
N LYS A 703 0.96 2.71 16.41
CA LYS A 703 1.26 1.31 16.06
C LYS A 703 2.75 1.04 16.16
N VAL A 704 3.08 -0.02 16.89
CA VAL A 704 4.46 -0.47 17.13
C VAL A 704 4.64 -1.85 16.52
N LYS A 705 5.75 -2.07 15.81
CA LYS A 705 6.15 -3.40 15.36
C LYS A 705 6.69 -4.20 16.54
N GLU A 706 6.22 -5.43 16.72
CA GLU A 706 6.62 -6.26 17.87
C GLU A 706 8.11 -6.61 17.85
N GLU A 707 8.71 -6.68 16.66
CA GLU A 707 10.14 -6.92 16.41
C GLU A 707 11.06 -5.89 17.09
N ASP A 708 10.58 -4.64 17.22
CA ASP A 708 11.36 -3.51 17.73
C ASP A 708 11.25 -3.38 19.27
N VAL A 709 10.40 -4.18 19.92
CA VAL A 709 10.09 -4.05 21.33
C VAL A 709 11.14 -4.75 22.20
N LYS A 710 11.74 -4.00 23.13
CA LYS A 710 12.69 -4.51 24.12
C LYS A 710 12.21 -4.15 25.53
N PHE A 711 11.92 -5.17 26.34
CA PHE A 711 11.43 -5.03 27.71
C PHE A 711 10.20 -4.11 27.87
N GLY A 712 9.31 -4.08 26.87
CA GLY A 712 8.11 -3.23 26.86
C GLY A 712 8.33 -1.81 26.32
N TYR A 713 9.52 -1.51 25.78
CA TYR A 713 9.87 -0.20 25.23
C TYR A 713 10.33 -0.29 23.78
N VAL A 714 10.18 0.82 23.05
CA VAL A 714 10.73 1.00 21.69
C VAL A 714 11.70 2.16 21.70
N ARG A 715 12.79 2.02 20.93
CA ARG A 715 13.83 3.03 20.79
C ARG A 715 13.66 3.78 19.47
N TYR A 716 13.68 5.12 19.53
CA TYR A 716 13.75 6.00 18.37
C TYR A 716 15.02 6.84 18.44
N SER A 717 15.75 6.99 17.32
CA SER A 717 16.98 7.81 17.25
C SER A 717 16.97 8.91 16.20
N ALA A 718 15.85 9.09 15.50
CA ALA A 718 15.72 10.23 14.61
C ALA A 718 15.68 11.52 15.45
N ARG A 719 16.46 12.52 15.04
CA ARG A 719 16.50 13.84 15.68
C ARG A 719 15.09 14.46 15.69
N GLY A 720 14.72 15.12 16.79
CA GLY A 720 13.38 15.70 16.98
C GLY A 720 12.27 14.69 17.29
N MET A 721 12.44 13.40 17.00
CA MET A 721 11.39 12.38 17.23
C MET A 721 11.07 12.20 18.71
N GLY A 722 12.08 12.25 19.59
CA GLY A 722 11.88 12.14 21.03
C GLY A 722 10.96 13.25 21.56
N LEU A 723 11.19 14.49 21.12
CA LEU A 723 10.38 15.64 21.49
C LEU A 723 8.96 15.56 20.90
N ALA A 724 8.85 15.11 19.65
CA ALA A 724 7.57 14.92 18.97
C ALA A 724 6.69 13.89 19.68
N LEU A 725 7.27 12.77 20.14
CA LEU A 725 6.54 11.73 20.86
C LEU A 725 6.15 12.17 22.27
N ILE A 726 7.01 12.89 23.00
CA ILE A 726 6.61 13.49 24.29
C ILE A 726 5.41 14.41 24.08
N PHE A 727 5.49 15.31 23.10
CA PHE A 727 4.41 16.24 22.76
C PHE A 727 3.12 15.50 22.43
N GLY A 728 3.20 14.47 21.57
CA GLY A 728 2.07 13.66 21.17
C GLY A 728 1.44 12.90 22.34
N ILE A 729 2.24 12.24 23.17
CA ILE A 729 1.76 11.49 24.34
C ILE A 729 1.03 12.42 25.32
N LEU A 730 1.66 13.53 25.68
CA LEU A 730 1.08 14.45 26.66
C LEU A 730 -0.23 15.06 26.16
N ASN A 731 -0.29 15.50 24.89
CA ASN A 731 -1.51 16.07 24.31
C ASN A 731 -2.62 15.02 24.12
N SER A 732 -2.29 13.80 23.67
CA SER A 732 -3.27 12.73 23.49
C SER A 732 -3.92 12.31 24.82
N ILE A 733 -3.11 12.17 25.88
CA ILE A 733 -3.62 11.78 27.20
C ILE A 733 -4.35 12.96 27.85
N ALA A 734 -3.85 14.19 27.71
CA ALA A 734 -4.55 15.39 28.17
C ALA A 734 -5.96 15.53 27.57
N ALA A 735 -6.13 15.13 26.30
CA ALA A 735 -7.40 15.22 25.59
C ALA A 735 -8.39 14.10 25.93
N THR A 736 -7.89 12.88 26.17
CA THR A 736 -8.75 11.69 26.37
C THR A 736 -8.96 11.35 27.84
N ARG A 737 -8.03 11.67 28.74
CA ARG A 737 -8.13 11.28 30.15
C ARG A 737 -9.12 12.17 30.90
N ARG A 738 -10.09 11.53 31.55
CA ARG A 738 -11.07 12.24 32.37
C ARG A 738 -10.49 12.53 33.75
N PHE A 739 -10.30 13.82 34.04
CA PHE A 739 -10.01 14.30 35.38
C PHE A 739 -11.36 14.49 36.09
N SER A 740 -11.67 13.62 37.05
CA SER A 740 -12.97 13.55 37.75
C SER A 740 -13.28 14.74 38.68
N GLY A 741 -12.49 15.83 38.59
CA GLY A 741 -12.43 16.88 39.61
C GLY A 741 -11.77 16.35 40.89
N SER A 742 -10.93 17.15 41.54
CA SER A 742 -10.30 16.70 42.79
C SER A 742 -11.36 16.57 43.89
N ASN A 743 -11.64 15.35 44.34
CA ASN A 743 -12.53 15.12 45.48
C ASN A 743 -11.79 15.45 46.78
N CYS A 744 -11.65 16.75 47.07
CA CYS A 744 -10.92 17.25 48.24
C CYS A 744 -11.42 16.69 49.57
N ILE A 745 -12.70 16.28 49.65
CA ILE A 745 -13.27 15.69 50.88
C ILE A 745 -12.50 14.44 51.28
N ARG A 746 -12.03 13.62 50.33
CA ARG A 746 -11.22 12.43 50.62
C ARG A 746 -9.87 12.78 51.25
N TYR A 747 -9.28 13.92 50.89
CA TYR A 747 -8.04 14.39 51.50
C TYR A 747 -8.22 14.92 52.93
N LEU A 748 -9.47 15.08 53.38
CA LEU A 748 -9.79 15.45 54.75
C LEU A 748 -10.08 14.24 55.65
N SER A 749 -10.13 13.02 55.10
CA SER A 749 -10.35 11.81 55.90
C SER A 749 -9.19 11.59 56.89
N GLY A 750 -9.50 11.19 58.13
CA GLY A 750 -8.51 11.00 59.19
C GLY A 750 -9.06 11.36 60.57
N ASN A 751 -8.23 11.25 61.61
CA ASN A 751 -8.60 11.64 62.97
C ASN A 751 -8.19 13.11 63.24
N TRP A 752 -9.17 13.97 63.49
CA TRP A 752 -9.00 15.40 63.77
C TRP A 752 -9.14 15.76 65.26
N GLY A 753 -9.15 14.75 66.16
CA GLY A 753 -9.09 14.95 67.61
C GLY A 753 -10.42 14.84 68.36
N ASP A 754 -11.55 15.27 67.78
CA ASP A 754 -12.84 15.36 68.49
C ASP A 754 -13.94 14.39 68.00
N LEU A 755 -13.67 13.60 66.96
CA LEU A 755 -14.60 12.60 66.43
C LEU A 755 -13.86 11.30 66.09
N ASN A 756 -14.06 10.29 66.94
CA ASN A 756 -13.63 8.93 66.65
C ASN A 756 -14.57 8.36 65.58
N ASN A 757 -14.03 8.19 64.36
CA ASN A 757 -14.59 7.46 63.21
C ASN A 757 -15.34 8.32 62.19
N PHE A 758 -14.59 9.01 61.31
CA PHE A 758 -14.97 9.00 59.90
C PHE A 758 -14.66 7.60 59.37
N THR A 759 -15.65 6.71 59.34
CA THR A 759 -15.55 5.48 58.53
C THR A 759 -15.70 5.84 57.05
N GLU A 760 -14.79 5.32 56.23
CA GLU A 760 -14.78 5.44 54.75
C GLU A 760 -16.12 5.10 54.09
#